data_AF-A0A0M8TER4-F1
#
_entry.id   AF-A0A0M8TER4-F1
#
_cell.length_a   1.000
_cell.length_b   1.000
_cell.length_c   1.000
_cell.angle_alpha   90.00
_cell.angle_beta   90.00
_cell.angle_gamma   90.00
#
_symmetry.space_group_name_H-M   'P 1'
#
loop_
_entity.id
_entity.type
_entity.pdbx_description
1 polymer ?
#
loop_
_entity_poly.entity_id
_entity_poly.type
_entity_poly.pdbx_seq_one_letter_code
_entity_poly.pdbx_strand_id
1 'polypeptide(L)'
;MTGTQVDPPDTAVATPDRRRWRGWLLDGLSERSARHPGPHGTPPAEHKGHRWWRVMCLTGVDYFSTLGYQPGIAALAAGLLSPLATLVLIALTLGGALPVYRRVAKESPNGEGSIAMLERLLPWWAGKIFVLVLLGFAATDFMITITLSAADASAHVVENPFAPSFLHGSNLWITLALVAALGAVFLKGFKEAIGIAVALVGVYLALNLVVLSTAVWKIATEPVVIGNWWDAMTAEHSSPLAMIGVSLLVFPKLALGMSGFETGVAVMPQIQGDDSDTYDKPLGRVRDTRKLLTTAALIMSGFLLVSSLATTILIPESEFKAGGGANGRALAYLAHQHLGEGFGTVYDISTIAILWFAGASATAGLLNLVPRYLPRYGMAPEWTRAVRPLVLIFVAIAFFITWWFDADVDAQSGAYATGVLVLMLSASFASTVAVHRRGKRGAALGFGVVTAVFAYTLVTNVIERPDGIKIALLFIVGIVVSSFASRVHRAFELRATAVTFDECAARFVDEAAQSGPLRIIANEPQEHSTREYRAKEYSQREETHIPDGRPVLFLEVFIQNSSDFTTELTVHGDEKHGVRRLRVEGAVVPNTIAAVMMELRDRTGEVPHAYFNWTEGHPLSHLLRFLVFGDGEVAPVTREVLRRAEPDLRRRPRVHVG
;
A
#
# COMPACT_ATOMS: atom_id res chain seq x y z
N MET A 1 42.66 38.00 -37.90
CA MET A 1 41.25 37.87 -37.45
C MET A 1 40.59 36.82 -38.32
N THR A 2 40.50 35.58 -37.84
CA THR A 2 39.79 34.48 -38.47
C THR A 2 39.00 33.80 -37.37
N GLY A 3 37.72 34.17 -37.25
CA GLY A 3 36.82 33.69 -36.22
C GLY A 3 36.32 32.29 -36.54
N THR A 4 36.71 31.32 -35.72
CA THR A 4 36.10 29.99 -35.62
C THR A 4 34.72 30.13 -34.95
N GLN A 5 33.65 29.86 -35.71
CA GLN A 5 32.33 29.59 -35.15
C GLN A 5 32.38 28.24 -34.42
N VAL A 6 31.94 28.23 -33.17
CA VAL A 6 31.75 27.03 -32.35
C VAL A 6 30.28 26.64 -32.51
N ASP A 7 30.02 25.47 -33.10
CA ASP A 7 28.69 24.87 -33.12
C ASP A 7 28.26 24.48 -31.68
N PRO A 8 26.97 24.62 -31.31
CA PRO A 8 26.48 24.19 -30.01
C PRO A 8 26.44 22.65 -29.92
N PRO A 9 26.50 22.06 -28.72
CA PRO A 9 26.51 20.62 -28.57
C PRO A 9 25.16 20.03 -28.99
N ASP A 10 25.21 18.94 -29.75
CA ASP A 10 24.08 18.09 -30.13
C ASP A 10 23.22 17.73 -28.92
N THR A 11 22.16 18.50 -28.69
CA THR A 11 21.03 18.01 -27.92
C THR A 11 20.34 16.96 -28.77
N ALA A 12 20.61 15.69 -28.51
CA ALA A 12 19.94 14.56 -29.15
C ALA A 12 18.41 14.78 -29.17
N VAL A 13 17.89 15.18 -30.32
CA VAL A 13 16.46 15.41 -30.54
C VAL A 13 15.78 14.05 -30.49
N ALA A 14 15.18 13.70 -29.34
CA ALA A 14 14.38 12.50 -29.22
C ALA A 14 13.26 12.51 -30.27
N THR A 15 13.17 11.44 -31.06
CA THR A 15 12.20 11.26 -32.16
C THR A 15 10.75 11.48 -31.69
N PRO A 16 9.85 11.95 -32.58
CA PRO A 16 8.46 12.29 -32.22
C PRO A 16 7.67 11.13 -31.59
N ASP A 17 7.98 9.88 -31.96
CA ASP A 17 7.41 8.70 -31.30
C ASP A 17 7.85 8.58 -29.83
N ARG A 18 9.13 8.82 -29.50
CA ARG A 18 9.57 8.79 -28.11
C ARG A 18 8.84 9.83 -27.25
N ARG A 19 8.42 10.97 -27.82
CA ARG A 19 7.60 11.99 -27.12
C ARG A 19 6.15 11.52 -26.91
N ARG A 20 5.53 10.85 -27.89
CA ARG A 20 4.18 10.29 -27.76
C ARG A 20 4.11 9.12 -26.77
N TRP A 21 5.09 8.22 -26.83
CA TRP A 21 5.18 7.08 -25.91
C TRP A 21 5.49 7.53 -24.48
N ARG A 22 6.45 8.45 -24.29
CA ARG A 22 6.67 9.06 -22.96
C ARG A 22 5.45 9.84 -22.48
N GLY A 23 4.80 10.61 -23.35
CA GLY A 23 3.59 11.35 -23.02
C GLY A 23 2.46 10.44 -22.57
N TRP A 24 2.22 9.33 -23.28
CA TRP A 24 1.25 8.30 -22.88
C TRP A 24 1.66 7.58 -21.59
N LEU A 25 2.93 7.21 -21.43
CA LEU A 25 3.39 6.46 -20.26
C LEU A 25 3.36 7.32 -18.97
N LEU A 26 3.55 8.63 -19.12
CA LEU A 26 3.51 9.62 -18.05
C LEU A 26 2.17 10.36 -17.95
N ASP A 27 1.19 9.99 -18.77
CA ASP A 27 -0.14 10.60 -18.80
C ASP A 27 -0.81 10.39 -17.43
N GLY A 28 -1.15 11.49 -16.76
CA GLY A 28 -1.54 11.52 -15.34
C GLY A 28 -0.54 12.18 -14.39
N LEU A 29 0.71 12.44 -14.82
CA LEU A 29 1.67 13.25 -14.05
C LEU A 29 1.46 14.77 -14.21
N SER A 30 0.84 15.21 -15.30
CA SER A 30 0.62 16.63 -15.60
C SER A 30 -0.64 17.18 -14.92
N GLU A 31 -0.43 18.11 -13.98
CA GLU A 31 -1.38 19.07 -13.39
C GLU A 31 -2.61 18.54 -12.62
N ARG A 32 -3.02 17.28 -12.79
CA ARG A 32 -4.23 16.72 -12.14
C ARG A 32 -3.99 16.01 -10.80
N SER A 33 -2.76 15.57 -10.52
CA SER A 33 -2.41 14.92 -9.23
C SER A 33 -1.64 15.82 -8.26
N ALA A 34 -1.17 16.99 -8.72
CA ALA A 34 -0.43 17.98 -7.92
C ALA A 34 -1.33 18.95 -7.14
N ARG A 35 -2.65 18.94 -7.38
CA ARG A 35 -3.61 19.70 -6.58
C ARG A 35 -4.40 18.74 -5.71
N HIS A 36 -3.76 18.26 -4.64
CA HIS A 36 -4.54 17.89 -3.47
C HIS A 36 -5.15 19.19 -2.96
N PRO A 37 -6.48 19.31 -2.93
CA PRO A 37 -7.08 20.52 -2.41
C PRO A 37 -6.64 20.65 -0.95
N GLY A 38 -6.13 21.83 -0.57
CA GLY A 38 -5.97 22.18 0.84
C GLY A 38 -7.33 22.11 1.57
N PRO A 39 -7.38 22.47 2.86
CA PRO A 39 -8.57 22.35 3.72
C PRO A 39 -9.88 22.99 3.17
N HIS A 40 -9.79 23.73 2.06
CA HIS A 40 -10.89 24.44 1.41
C HIS A 40 -11.04 24.16 -0.10
N GLY A 41 -10.29 23.22 -0.69
CA GLY A 41 -10.45 22.95 -2.12
C GLY A 41 -11.52 21.87 -2.38
N THR A 42 -12.45 22.18 -3.25
CA THR A 42 -13.43 21.23 -3.77
C THR A 42 -12.72 20.17 -4.63
N PRO A 43 -12.98 18.86 -4.44
CA PRO A 43 -12.44 17.84 -5.33
C PRO A 43 -12.97 18.05 -6.76
N PRO A 44 -12.16 17.82 -7.81
CA PRO A 44 -12.58 18.02 -9.20
C PRO A 44 -13.81 17.16 -9.56
N ALA A 45 -14.72 17.71 -10.36
CA ALA A 45 -15.98 17.09 -10.78
C ALA A 45 -15.86 15.79 -11.61
N GLU A 46 -14.65 15.36 -11.99
CA GLU A 46 -14.42 14.27 -12.96
C GLU A 46 -14.36 12.85 -12.36
N HIS A 47 -14.40 12.67 -11.04
CA HIS A 47 -14.52 11.32 -10.43
C HIS A 47 -15.85 11.18 -9.70
N LYS A 48 -16.97 11.13 -10.44
CA LYS A 48 -18.19 10.51 -9.91
C LYS A 48 -17.85 9.04 -9.61
N GLY A 49 -17.63 8.72 -8.34
CA GLY A 49 -17.37 7.37 -7.88
C GLY A 49 -18.44 6.38 -8.38
N HIS A 50 -18.13 5.09 -8.30
CA HIS A 50 -19.02 4.03 -8.71
C HIS A 50 -20.00 3.65 -7.60
N ARG A 51 -21.16 3.12 -7.99
CA ARG A 51 -22.12 2.54 -7.02
C ARG A 51 -21.44 1.41 -6.25
N TRP A 52 -21.68 1.36 -4.94
CA TRP A 52 -21.02 0.42 -4.02
C TRP A 52 -21.10 -1.06 -4.46
N TRP A 53 -22.21 -1.50 -5.07
CA TRP A 53 -22.36 -2.87 -5.52
C TRP A 53 -21.48 -3.21 -6.74
N ARG A 54 -21.11 -2.22 -7.57
CA ARG A 54 -20.14 -2.41 -8.67
C ARG A 54 -18.74 -2.57 -8.11
N VAL A 55 -18.39 -1.75 -7.12
CA VAL A 55 -17.13 -1.85 -6.39
C VAL A 55 -17.06 -3.17 -5.61
N MET A 56 -18.19 -3.63 -5.07
CA MET A 56 -18.31 -4.95 -4.42
C MET A 56 -17.96 -6.08 -5.39
N CYS A 57 -18.29 -5.97 -6.67
CA CYS A 57 -17.90 -6.98 -7.65
C CYS A 57 -16.39 -6.94 -7.92
N LEU A 58 -15.77 -5.76 -7.95
CA LEU A 58 -14.30 -5.65 -8.08
C LEU A 58 -13.56 -6.25 -6.88
N THR A 59 -14.08 -6.10 -5.67
CA THR A 59 -13.50 -6.76 -4.48
C THR A 59 -13.93 -8.23 -4.40
N GLY A 60 -15.10 -8.52 -4.97
CA GLY A 60 -15.72 -9.83 -4.99
C GLY A 60 -15.04 -10.79 -5.96
N VAL A 61 -14.35 -10.33 -7.00
CA VAL A 61 -13.53 -11.24 -7.83
C VAL A 61 -12.47 -11.93 -7.00
N ASP A 62 -11.91 -11.27 -6.00
CA ASP A 62 -10.97 -11.86 -5.05
C ASP A 62 -11.71 -12.67 -4.00
N TYR A 63 -12.64 -12.05 -3.27
CA TYR A 63 -13.34 -12.71 -2.16
C TYR A 63 -14.21 -13.92 -2.56
N PHE A 64 -14.95 -13.85 -3.68
CA PHE A 64 -15.82 -14.93 -4.12
C PHE A 64 -15.06 -16.00 -4.91
N SER A 65 -13.92 -15.67 -5.55
CA SER A 65 -13.11 -16.68 -6.24
C SER A 65 -12.60 -17.76 -5.29
N THR A 66 -12.47 -17.45 -4.00
CA THR A 66 -12.14 -18.40 -2.95
C THR A 66 -13.09 -19.60 -2.89
N LEU A 67 -14.31 -19.53 -3.43
CA LEU A 67 -15.18 -20.69 -3.58
C LEU A 67 -14.60 -21.80 -4.47
N GLY A 68 -13.67 -21.47 -5.38
CA GLY A 68 -13.03 -22.44 -6.28
C GLY A 68 -12.22 -23.48 -5.50
N TYR A 69 -11.49 -23.03 -4.47
CA TYR A 69 -10.55 -23.86 -3.72
C TYR A 69 -10.92 -24.08 -2.24
N GLN A 70 -11.57 -23.13 -1.56
CA GLN A 70 -11.81 -23.17 -0.11
C GLN A 70 -12.58 -24.41 0.37
N PRO A 71 -13.65 -24.87 -0.30
CA PRO A 71 -14.35 -26.09 0.13
C PRO A 71 -13.43 -27.32 0.09
N GLY A 72 -12.55 -27.40 -0.92
CA GLY A 72 -11.54 -28.44 -1.03
C GLY A 72 -10.49 -28.37 0.07
N ILE A 73 -9.96 -27.17 0.35
CA ILE A 73 -9.02 -26.95 1.47
C ILE A 73 -9.67 -27.34 2.80
N ALA A 74 -10.94 -27.00 3.01
CA ALA A 74 -11.67 -27.33 4.23
C ALA A 74 -11.86 -28.83 4.41
N ALA A 75 -12.26 -29.54 3.35
CA ALA A 75 -12.36 -30.99 3.36
C ALA A 75 -10.99 -31.66 3.60
N LEU A 76 -9.92 -31.20 2.95
CA LEU A 76 -8.56 -31.71 3.18
C LEU A 76 -8.07 -31.50 4.61
N ALA A 77 -8.39 -30.36 5.20
CA ALA A 77 -7.84 -29.98 6.49
C ALA A 77 -8.64 -30.55 7.67
N ALA A 78 -9.97 -30.65 7.53
CA ALA A 78 -10.88 -31.03 8.62
C ALA A 78 -11.67 -32.32 8.36
N GLY A 79 -11.56 -32.93 7.17
CA GLY A 79 -12.29 -34.15 6.81
C GLY A 79 -13.80 -34.00 7.02
N LEU A 80 -14.39 -34.95 7.74
CA LEU A 80 -15.82 -34.94 8.08
C LEU A 80 -16.26 -33.73 8.90
N LEU A 81 -15.33 -33.05 9.60
CA LEU A 81 -15.58 -31.82 10.36
C LEU A 81 -15.55 -30.55 9.50
N SER A 82 -15.29 -30.63 8.20
CA SER A 82 -15.24 -29.47 7.30
C SER A 82 -16.44 -28.51 7.43
N PRO A 83 -17.70 -28.97 7.53
CA PRO A 83 -18.84 -28.08 7.74
C PRO A 83 -18.79 -27.34 9.09
N LEU A 84 -18.34 -27.99 10.16
CA LEU A 84 -18.20 -27.39 11.48
C LEU A 84 -17.05 -26.36 11.51
N ALA A 85 -15.93 -26.69 10.90
CA ALA A 85 -14.80 -25.77 10.75
C ALA A 85 -15.18 -24.54 9.88
N THR A 86 -16.01 -24.75 8.86
CA THR A 86 -16.57 -23.66 8.04
C THR A 86 -17.53 -22.78 8.84
N LEU A 87 -18.32 -23.32 9.76
CA LEU A 87 -19.15 -22.52 10.67
C LEU A 87 -18.29 -21.62 11.58
N VAL A 88 -17.14 -22.11 12.06
CA VAL A 88 -16.17 -21.30 12.82
C VAL A 88 -15.63 -20.16 11.95
N LEU A 89 -15.25 -20.44 10.70
CA LEU A 89 -14.81 -19.43 9.74
C LEU A 89 -15.88 -18.36 9.50
N ILE A 90 -17.14 -18.76 9.29
CA ILE A 90 -18.27 -17.84 9.10
C ILE A 90 -18.49 -16.99 10.37
N ALA A 91 -18.45 -17.61 11.55
CA ALA A 91 -18.60 -16.90 12.81
C ALA A 91 -17.50 -15.85 13.01
N LEU A 92 -16.24 -16.17 12.72
CA LEU A 92 -15.14 -15.21 12.78
C LEU A 92 -15.24 -14.14 11.69
N THR A 93 -15.72 -14.50 10.49
CA THR A 93 -15.93 -13.54 9.41
C THR A 93 -16.98 -12.50 9.80
N LEU A 94 -18.15 -12.93 10.28
CA LEU A 94 -19.27 -12.06 10.62
C LEU A 94 -19.08 -11.34 11.97
N GLY A 95 -18.49 -12.01 12.96
CA GLY A 95 -18.29 -11.51 14.32
C GLY A 95 -16.93 -10.86 14.57
N GLY A 96 -15.92 -11.14 13.74
CA GLY A 96 -14.55 -10.65 13.87
C GLY A 96 -14.15 -9.70 12.73
N ALA A 97 -13.90 -10.26 11.53
CA ALA A 97 -13.39 -9.51 10.39
C ALA A 97 -14.33 -8.37 9.96
N LEU A 98 -15.63 -8.65 9.77
CA LEU A 98 -16.60 -7.66 9.33
C LEU A 98 -16.71 -6.45 10.28
N PRO A 99 -16.86 -6.61 11.61
CA PRO A 99 -16.82 -5.48 12.55
C PRO A 99 -15.51 -4.70 12.52
N VAL A 100 -14.37 -5.39 12.41
CA VAL A 100 -13.04 -4.76 12.30
C VAL A 100 -12.99 -3.90 11.04
N TYR A 101 -13.32 -4.44 9.87
CA TYR A 101 -13.21 -3.70 8.62
C TYR A 101 -14.29 -2.61 8.46
N ARG A 102 -15.47 -2.76 9.07
CA ARG A 102 -16.45 -1.65 9.21
C ARG A 102 -15.89 -0.51 10.05
N ARG A 103 -15.01 -0.80 11.03
CA ARG A 103 -14.32 0.19 11.85
C ARG A 103 -13.18 0.84 11.07
N VAL A 104 -12.36 0.06 10.37
CA VAL A 104 -11.29 0.57 9.50
C VAL A 104 -11.88 1.51 8.45
N ALA A 105 -12.96 1.14 7.77
CA ALA A 105 -13.64 2.00 6.79
C ALA A 105 -14.11 3.35 7.38
N LYS A 106 -14.39 3.41 8.70
CA LYS A 106 -14.75 4.66 9.38
C LYS A 106 -13.53 5.51 9.72
N GLU A 107 -12.43 4.90 10.14
CA GLU A 107 -11.23 5.61 10.61
C GLU A 107 -10.25 5.95 9.47
N SER A 108 -10.32 5.22 8.35
CA SER A 108 -9.47 5.35 7.17
C SER A 108 -10.32 5.40 5.89
N PRO A 109 -11.14 6.45 5.70
CA PRO A 109 -12.10 6.52 4.59
C PRO A 109 -11.45 6.74 3.22
N ASN A 110 -10.16 7.01 3.21
CA ASN A 110 -9.36 7.24 2.01
C ASN A 110 -8.77 5.92 1.47
N GLY A 111 -9.09 4.76 2.04
CA GLY A 111 -8.64 3.45 1.54
C GLY A 111 -7.20 3.11 1.89
N GLU A 112 -6.65 3.73 2.92
CA GLU A 112 -5.29 3.47 3.41
C GLU A 112 -5.25 2.31 4.42
N GLY A 113 -6.41 1.78 4.80
CA GLY A 113 -6.56 0.64 5.70
C GLY A 113 -6.03 0.92 7.10
N SER A 114 -5.51 -0.11 7.74
CA SER A 114 -4.95 -0.09 9.09
C SER A 114 -3.64 0.71 9.19
N ILE A 115 -2.92 0.88 8.07
CA ILE A 115 -1.65 1.61 8.00
C ILE A 115 -1.85 3.05 8.48
N ALA A 116 -2.84 3.77 7.94
CA ALA A 116 -3.14 5.15 8.36
C ALA A 116 -3.62 5.26 9.80
N MET A 117 -4.28 4.22 10.33
CA MET A 117 -4.73 4.20 11.71
C MET A 117 -3.55 4.11 12.68
N LEU A 118 -2.59 3.23 12.37
CA LEU A 118 -1.42 2.96 13.22
C LEU A 118 -0.32 4.01 13.08
N GLU A 119 -0.18 4.61 11.91
CA GLU A 119 0.73 5.75 11.66
C GLU A 119 0.52 6.87 12.69
N ARG A 120 -0.74 7.14 13.08
CA ARG A 120 -1.10 8.19 14.05
C ARG A 120 -0.82 7.81 15.51
N LEU A 121 -0.46 6.56 15.80
CA LEU A 121 -0.31 6.05 17.17
C LEU A 121 1.14 6.02 17.65
N LEU A 122 2.10 5.88 16.74
CA LEU A 122 3.51 5.68 17.06
C LEU A 122 4.32 6.98 16.96
N PRO A 123 5.35 7.16 17.80
CA PRO A 123 6.30 8.25 17.66
C PRO A 123 6.96 8.24 16.28
N TRP A 124 7.31 9.43 15.80
CA TRP A 124 7.68 9.75 14.41
C TRP A 124 8.48 8.68 13.62
N TRP A 125 9.55 8.10 14.15
CA TRP A 125 10.40 7.14 13.40
C TRP A 125 9.96 5.68 13.53
N ALA A 126 9.51 5.27 14.73
CA ALA A 126 8.97 3.94 14.95
C ALA A 126 7.72 3.74 14.07
N GLY A 127 6.91 4.78 13.90
CA GLY A 127 5.79 4.81 12.96
C GLY A 127 6.23 4.59 11.51
N LYS A 128 7.30 5.25 11.05
CA LYS A 128 7.81 5.08 9.68
C LYS A 128 8.27 3.65 9.40
N ILE A 129 9.19 3.11 10.22
CA ILE A 129 9.70 1.75 10.01
C ILE A 129 8.55 0.74 10.08
N PHE A 130 7.64 0.91 11.04
CA PHE A 130 6.46 0.07 11.18
C PHE A 130 5.56 0.12 9.94
N VAL A 131 5.33 1.30 9.37
CA VAL A 131 4.57 1.47 8.12
C VAL A 131 5.28 0.80 6.94
N LEU A 132 6.62 0.90 6.84
CA LEU A 132 7.38 0.20 5.79
C LEU A 132 7.23 -1.32 5.90
N VAL A 133 7.29 -1.85 7.11
CA VAL A 133 7.10 -3.29 7.38
C VAL A 133 5.69 -3.71 6.98
N LEU A 134 4.66 -2.98 7.40
CA LEU A 134 3.28 -3.26 7.01
C LEU A 134 3.06 -3.14 5.50
N LEU A 135 3.70 -2.17 4.85
CA LEU A 135 3.63 -2.02 3.40
C LEU A 135 4.33 -3.15 2.66
N GLY A 136 5.40 -3.71 3.23
CA GLY A 136 6.04 -4.93 2.74
C GLY A 136 5.13 -6.15 2.84
N PHE A 137 4.40 -6.30 3.96
CA PHE A 137 3.37 -7.34 4.07
C PHE A 137 2.20 -7.11 3.10
N ALA A 138 1.75 -5.86 2.92
CA ALA A 138 0.71 -5.53 1.93
C ALA A 138 1.17 -5.79 0.50
N ALA A 139 2.44 -5.49 0.18
CA ALA A 139 3.03 -5.81 -1.10
C ALA A 139 3.12 -7.32 -1.31
N THR A 140 3.50 -8.07 -0.27
CA THR A 140 3.54 -9.53 -0.30
C THR A 140 2.15 -10.10 -0.55
N ASP A 141 1.16 -9.69 0.24
CA ASP A 141 -0.23 -10.12 0.09
C ASP A 141 -0.72 -9.90 -1.34
N PHE A 142 -0.74 -8.65 -1.81
CA PHE A 142 -1.30 -8.32 -3.12
C PHE A 142 -0.48 -8.86 -4.30
N MET A 143 0.86 -8.89 -4.23
CA MET A 143 1.64 -9.49 -5.31
C MET A 143 1.43 -10.99 -5.40
N ILE A 144 1.36 -11.68 -4.25
CA ILE A 144 1.10 -13.13 -4.24
C ILE A 144 -0.35 -13.41 -4.64
N THR A 145 -1.34 -12.58 -4.29
CA THR A 145 -2.71 -12.73 -4.82
C THR A 145 -2.73 -12.72 -6.34
N ILE A 146 -1.97 -11.83 -6.99
CA ILE A 146 -1.89 -11.77 -8.46
C ILE A 146 -1.33 -13.08 -9.03
N THR A 147 -0.22 -13.58 -8.48
CA THR A 147 0.48 -14.75 -9.03
C THR A 147 -0.18 -16.07 -8.66
N LEU A 148 -0.65 -16.20 -7.41
CA LEU A 148 -1.36 -17.38 -6.91
C LEU A 148 -2.70 -17.56 -7.63
N SER A 149 -3.48 -16.49 -7.81
CA SER A 149 -4.78 -16.63 -8.49
C SER A 149 -4.62 -16.94 -9.98
N ALA A 150 -3.58 -16.41 -10.64
CA ALA A 150 -3.26 -16.76 -12.02
C ALA A 150 -2.70 -18.20 -12.15
N ALA A 151 -1.95 -18.68 -11.15
CA ALA A 151 -1.49 -20.06 -11.07
C ALA A 151 -2.67 -21.03 -10.89
N ASP A 152 -3.57 -20.72 -9.97
CA ASP A 152 -4.77 -21.53 -9.73
C ASP A 152 -5.69 -21.58 -10.95
N ALA A 153 -5.90 -20.43 -11.61
CA ALA A 153 -6.60 -20.38 -12.89
C ALA A 153 -5.95 -21.28 -13.96
N SER A 154 -4.61 -21.37 -14.01
CA SER A 154 -3.92 -22.25 -14.96
C SER A 154 -4.11 -23.73 -14.64
N ALA A 155 -4.18 -24.11 -13.36
CA ALA A 155 -4.47 -25.48 -12.95
C ALA A 155 -5.87 -25.92 -13.42
N HIS A 156 -6.87 -25.04 -13.29
CA HIS A 156 -8.20 -25.29 -13.84
C HIS A 156 -8.22 -25.44 -15.36
N VAL A 157 -7.37 -24.70 -16.09
CA VAL A 157 -7.23 -24.84 -17.56
C VAL A 157 -6.69 -26.23 -17.91
N VAL A 158 -5.64 -26.67 -17.24
CA VAL A 158 -4.96 -27.94 -17.58
C VAL A 158 -5.80 -29.16 -17.20
N GLU A 159 -6.50 -29.11 -16.08
CA GLU A 159 -7.36 -30.19 -15.60
C GLU A 159 -8.74 -30.23 -16.28
N ASN A 160 -9.03 -29.32 -17.22
CA ASN A 160 -10.29 -29.35 -17.95
C ASN A 160 -10.30 -30.51 -18.97
N PRO A 161 -11.34 -31.36 -19.02
CA PRO A 161 -11.41 -32.52 -19.92
C PRO A 161 -11.34 -32.19 -21.42
N PHE A 162 -11.69 -30.97 -21.83
CA PHE A 162 -11.59 -30.51 -23.22
C PHE A 162 -10.29 -29.74 -23.50
N ALA A 163 -9.39 -29.62 -22.53
CA ALA A 163 -8.09 -28.98 -22.73
C ALA A 163 -7.24 -29.82 -23.69
N PRO A 164 -6.68 -29.21 -24.75
CA PRO A 164 -5.76 -29.91 -25.63
C PRO A 164 -4.58 -30.52 -24.87
N SER A 165 -4.17 -31.73 -25.26
CA SER A 165 -3.07 -32.47 -24.61
C SER A 165 -1.76 -31.67 -24.55
N PHE A 166 -1.49 -30.80 -25.53
CA PHE A 166 -0.29 -29.95 -25.56
C PHE A 166 -0.24 -28.88 -24.46
N LEU A 167 -1.36 -28.55 -23.82
CA LEU A 167 -1.39 -27.60 -22.69
C LEU A 167 -1.03 -28.26 -21.35
N HIS A 168 -1.04 -29.60 -21.27
CA HIS A 168 -0.70 -30.30 -20.05
C HIS A 168 0.78 -30.04 -19.68
N GLY A 169 1.04 -29.70 -18.42
CA GLY A 169 2.36 -29.31 -17.94
C GLY A 169 2.83 -27.92 -18.36
N SER A 170 1.99 -27.12 -19.05
CA SER A 170 2.33 -25.75 -19.47
C SER A 170 1.85 -24.67 -18.49
N ASN A 171 1.61 -25.02 -17.21
CA ASN A 171 1.08 -24.12 -16.17
C ASN A 171 1.82 -22.79 -16.14
N LEU A 172 3.16 -22.82 -16.07
CA LEU A 172 4.01 -21.64 -16.03
C LEU A 172 3.71 -20.63 -17.17
N TRP A 173 3.64 -21.10 -18.41
CA TRP A 173 3.40 -20.23 -19.57
C TRP A 173 1.97 -19.69 -19.61
N ILE A 174 1.00 -20.52 -19.23
CA ILE A 174 -0.41 -20.11 -19.12
C ILE A 174 -0.53 -19.01 -18.04
N THR A 175 0.06 -19.22 -16.87
CA THR A 175 0.08 -18.22 -15.79
C THR A 175 0.72 -16.91 -16.22
N LEU A 176 1.89 -16.96 -16.88
CA LEU A 176 2.54 -15.75 -17.40
C LEU A 176 1.66 -15.00 -18.42
N ALA A 177 0.98 -15.73 -19.30
CA ALA A 177 0.03 -15.14 -20.26
C ALA A 177 -1.18 -14.49 -19.54
N LEU A 178 -1.71 -15.13 -18.51
CA LEU A 178 -2.78 -14.59 -17.68
C LEU A 178 -2.34 -13.32 -16.93
N VAL A 179 -1.15 -13.31 -16.32
CA VAL A 179 -0.58 -12.12 -15.67
C VAL A 179 -0.36 -10.99 -16.68
N ALA A 180 0.12 -11.31 -17.90
CA ALA A 180 0.27 -10.33 -18.98
C ALA A 180 -1.07 -9.72 -19.39
N ALA A 181 -2.11 -10.55 -19.55
CA ALA A 181 -3.46 -10.12 -19.90
C ALA A 181 -4.04 -9.20 -18.82
N LEU A 182 -3.84 -9.53 -17.54
CA LEU A 182 -4.25 -8.68 -16.43
C LEU A 182 -3.54 -7.32 -16.46
N GLY A 183 -2.22 -7.33 -16.68
CA GLY A 183 -1.43 -6.11 -16.86
C GLY A 183 -1.95 -5.23 -18.01
N ALA A 184 -2.29 -5.84 -19.14
CA ALA A 184 -2.85 -5.14 -20.29
C ALA A 184 -4.19 -4.44 -19.99
N VAL A 185 -5.07 -5.08 -19.19
CA VAL A 185 -6.33 -4.45 -18.73
C VAL A 185 -6.05 -3.16 -17.94
N PHE A 186 -5.09 -3.18 -17.02
CA PHE A 186 -4.74 -2.01 -16.22
C PHE A 186 -3.98 -0.93 -16.98
N LEU A 187 -3.25 -1.28 -18.04
CA LEU A 187 -2.66 -0.30 -18.95
C LEU A 187 -3.72 0.46 -19.77
N LYS A 188 -4.85 -0.20 -20.10
CA LYS A 188 -5.96 0.38 -20.84
C LYS A 188 -6.84 1.30 -19.98
N GLY A 189 -7.14 0.92 -18.74
CA GLY A 189 -7.71 1.83 -17.74
C GLY A 189 -8.67 1.21 -16.71
N PHE A 190 -8.71 1.80 -15.52
CA PHE A 190 -9.42 1.29 -14.34
C PHE A 190 -10.95 1.15 -14.49
N LYS A 191 -11.58 2.03 -15.29
CA LYS A 191 -13.04 2.01 -15.50
C LYS A 191 -13.53 0.74 -16.20
N GLU A 192 -12.70 0.18 -17.08
CA GLU A 192 -13.04 -1.06 -17.80
C GLU A 192 -13.02 -2.27 -16.87
N ALA A 193 -12.11 -2.29 -15.89
CA ALA A 193 -11.95 -3.39 -14.95
C ALA A 193 -13.20 -3.63 -14.08
N ILE A 194 -13.87 -2.56 -13.62
CA ILE A 194 -15.11 -2.69 -12.84
C ILE A 194 -16.24 -3.31 -13.66
N GLY A 195 -16.34 -2.96 -14.94
CA GLY A 195 -17.35 -3.54 -15.83
C GLY A 195 -17.17 -5.04 -16.01
N ILE A 196 -15.92 -5.47 -16.23
CA ILE A 196 -15.54 -6.88 -16.33
C ILE A 196 -15.85 -7.61 -15.02
N ALA A 197 -15.46 -7.05 -13.88
CA ALA A 197 -15.70 -7.66 -12.57
C ALA A 197 -17.19 -7.93 -12.28
N VAL A 198 -18.08 -6.98 -12.64
CA VAL A 198 -19.53 -7.17 -12.47
C VAL A 198 -20.05 -8.37 -13.26
N ALA A 199 -19.61 -8.52 -14.52
CA ALA A 199 -20.02 -9.65 -15.35
C ALA A 199 -19.47 -10.96 -14.81
N LEU A 200 -18.18 -11.02 -14.47
CA LEU A 200 -17.53 -12.22 -13.96
C LEU A 200 -18.15 -12.70 -12.64
N VAL A 201 -18.32 -11.81 -11.66
CA VAL A 201 -18.94 -12.16 -10.37
C VAL A 201 -20.39 -12.61 -10.56
N GLY A 202 -21.16 -11.90 -11.39
CA GLY A 202 -22.55 -12.27 -11.64
C GLY A 202 -22.71 -13.66 -12.24
N VAL A 203 -21.91 -13.98 -13.28
CA VAL A 203 -21.90 -15.30 -13.92
C VAL A 203 -21.43 -16.38 -12.95
N TYR A 204 -20.30 -16.15 -12.27
CA TYR A 204 -19.72 -17.15 -11.38
C TYR A 204 -20.63 -17.50 -10.20
N LEU A 205 -21.24 -16.50 -9.54
CA LEU A 205 -22.17 -16.76 -8.44
C LEU A 205 -23.46 -17.43 -8.92
N ALA A 206 -23.94 -17.11 -10.12
CA ALA A 206 -25.10 -17.79 -10.71
C ALA A 206 -24.81 -19.26 -11.02
N LEU A 207 -23.65 -19.56 -11.61
CA LEU A 207 -23.24 -20.95 -11.89
C LEU A 207 -23.04 -21.74 -10.60
N ASN A 208 -22.40 -21.15 -9.58
CA ASN A 208 -22.28 -21.77 -8.26
C ASN A 208 -23.64 -22.04 -7.63
N LEU A 209 -24.61 -21.13 -7.77
CA LEU A 209 -25.96 -21.34 -7.26
C LEU A 209 -26.61 -22.57 -7.91
N VAL A 210 -26.43 -22.78 -9.22
CA VAL A 210 -26.93 -23.96 -9.94
C VAL A 210 -26.26 -25.24 -9.45
N VAL A 211 -24.92 -25.26 -9.35
CA VAL A 211 -24.16 -26.42 -8.86
C VAL A 211 -24.61 -26.80 -7.45
N LEU A 212 -24.66 -25.83 -6.54
CA LEU A 212 -25.04 -26.07 -5.14
C LEU A 212 -26.51 -26.46 -4.99
N SER A 213 -27.40 -25.86 -5.77
CA SER A 213 -28.82 -26.24 -5.75
C SER A 213 -29.01 -27.68 -6.23
N THR A 214 -28.24 -28.11 -7.22
CA THR A 214 -28.23 -29.49 -7.71
C THR A 214 -27.68 -30.46 -6.66
N ALA A 215 -26.58 -30.08 -6.00
CA ALA A 215 -26.01 -30.87 -4.90
C ALA A 215 -26.98 -31.01 -3.73
N VAL A 216 -27.65 -29.92 -3.32
CA VAL A 216 -28.67 -29.94 -2.26
C VAL A 216 -29.85 -30.83 -2.66
N TRP A 217 -30.30 -30.76 -3.91
CA TRP A 217 -31.35 -31.64 -4.43
C TRP A 217 -30.95 -33.12 -4.36
N LYS A 218 -29.70 -33.44 -4.71
CA LYS A 218 -29.16 -34.81 -4.61
C LYS A 218 -29.13 -35.31 -3.16
N ILE A 219 -28.64 -34.48 -2.23
CA ILE A 219 -28.62 -34.80 -0.79
C ILE A 219 -30.04 -35.02 -0.25
N ALA A 220 -31.00 -34.20 -0.67
CA ALA A 220 -32.40 -34.31 -0.24
C ALA A 220 -33.10 -35.56 -0.81
N THR A 221 -32.71 -36.03 -1.99
CA THR A 221 -33.28 -37.22 -2.65
C THR A 221 -32.62 -38.53 -2.22
N GLU A 222 -31.42 -38.47 -1.63
CA GLU A 222 -30.69 -39.63 -1.09
C GLU A 222 -30.35 -39.47 0.40
N PRO A 223 -31.33 -39.39 1.33
CA PRO A 223 -31.09 -38.98 2.73
C PRO A 223 -30.09 -39.85 3.50
N VAL A 224 -29.85 -41.08 3.06
CA VAL A 224 -28.88 -42.01 3.66
C VAL A 224 -27.47 -41.41 3.73
N VAL A 225 -27.09 -40.55 2.78
CA VAL A 225 -25.77 -39.91 2.78
C VAL A 225 -25.58 -38.98 3.99
N ILE A 226 -26.65 -38.38 4.50
CA ILE A 226 -26.61 -37.52 5.69
C ILE A 226 -26.39 -38.38 6.94
N GLY A 227 -27.11 -39.50 7.05
CA GLY A 227 -26.94 -40.45 8.15
C GLY A 227 -25.53 -41.02 8.18
N ASN A 228 -25.02 -41.47 7.02
CA ASN A 228 -23.67 -42.00 6.89
C ASN A 228 -22.60 -40.98 7.32
N TRP A 229 -22.73 -39.72 6.91
CA TRP A 229 -21.81 -38.66 7.32
C TRP A 229 -21.89 -38.40 8.83
N TRP A 230 -23.09 -38.31 9.39
CA TRP A 230 -23.29 -38.08 10.82
C TRP A 230 -22.71 -39.21 11.68
N ASP A 231 -22.98 -40.46 11.29
CA ASP A 231 -22.49 -41.64 11.98
C ASP A 231 -20.96 -41.74 11.87
N ALA A 232 -20.38 -41.48 10.70
CA ALA A 232 -18.92 -41.47 10.52
C ALA A 232 -18.24 -40.37 11.34
N MET A 233 -18.82 -39.16 11.35
CA MET A 233 -18.30 -38.01 12.10
C MET A 233 -18.31 -38.25 13.61
N THR A 234 -19.39 -38.84 14.13
CA THR A 234 -19.55 -39.14 15.56
C THR A 234 -18.75 -40.37 15.99
N ALA A 235 -18.49 -41.32 15.07
CA ALA A 235 -17.58 -42.43 15.31
C ALA A 235 -16.11 -41.97 15.41
N GLU A 236 -15.68 -41.00 14.58
CA GLU A 236 -14.32 -40.46 14.59
C GLU A 236 -14.06 -39.51 15.77
N HIS A 237 -15.08 -38.78 16.23
CA HIS A 237 -14.96 -37.83 17.32
C HIS A 237 -15.98 -38.09 18.44
N SER A 238 -15.48 -38.62 19.57
CA SER A 238 -16.29 -39.09 20.70
C SER A 238 -16.97 -38.00 21.55
N SER A 239 -16.67 -36.70 21.32
CA SER A 239 -17.37 -35.62 22.02
C SER A 239 -17.56 -34.36 21.17
N PRO A 240 -18.71 -33.67 21.26
CA PRO A 240 -18.93 -32.38 20.59
C PRO A 240 -17.91 -31.29 20.96
N LEU A 241 -17.40 -31.32 22.19
CA LEU A 241 -16.33 -30.41 22.63
C LEU A 241 -15.01 -30.67 21.91
N ALA A 242 -14.66 -31.95 21.70
CA ALA A 242 -13.49 -32.31 20.91
C ALA A 242 -13.64 -31.86 19.45
N MET A 243 -14.82 -32.00 18.85
CA MET A 243 -15.09 -31.55 17.48
C MET A 243 -14.91 -30.04 17.32
N ILE A 244 -15.42 -29.25 18.28
CA ILE A 244 -15.21 -27.79 18.32
C ILE A 244 -13.72 -27.48 18.48
N GLY A 245 -13.03 -28.17 19.40
CA GLY A 245 -11.60 -28.00 19.64
C GLY A 245 -10.75 -28.27 18.39
N VAL A 246 -11.00 -29.36 17.68
CA VAL A 246 -10.32 -29.71 16.42
C VAL A 246 -10.64 -28.69 15.34
N SER A 247 -11.91 -28.29 15.19
CA SER A 247 -12.32 -27.27 14.22
C SER A 247 -11.62 -25.93 14.45
N LEU A 248 -11.42 -25.52 15.71
CA LEU A 248 -10.65 -24.33 16.08
C LEU A 248 -9.15 -24.48 15.84
N LEU A 249 -8.61 -25.70 15.97
CA LEU A 249 -7.20 -25.99 15.72
C LEU A 249 -6.87 -25.97 14.23
N VAL A 250 -7.78 -26.46 13.38
CA VAL A 250 -7.63 -26.49 11.92
C VAL A 250 -7.94 -25.14 11.26
N PHE A 251 -8.67 -24.26 11.96
CA PHE A 251 -9.06 -22.94 11.48
C PHE A 251 -7.95 -22.12 10.79
N PRO A 252 -6.67 -22.10 11.24
CA PRO A 252 -5.62 -21.34 10.57
C PRO A 252 -5.45 -21.69 9.08
N LYS A 253 -5.67 -22.95 8.70
CA LYS A 253 -5.64 -23.38 7.29
C LYS A 253 -6.81 -22.83 6.48
N LEU A 254 -7.92 -22.51 7.14
CA LEU A 254 -9.13 -21.95 6.53
C LEU A 254 -9.11 -20.42 6.50
N ALA A 255 -8.24 -19.78 7.28
CA ALA A 255 -8.21 -18.32 7.41
C ALA A 255 -7.89 -17.59 6.10
N LEU A 256 -7.32 -18.30 5.10
CA LEU A 256 -7.15 -17.79 3.72
C LEU A 256 -8.48 -17.31 3.11
N GLY A 257 -9.61 -17.92 3.49
CA GLY A 257 -10.94 -17.58 2.99
C GLY A 257 -11.46 -16.18 3.33
N MET A 258 -10.70 -15.37 4.07
CA MET A 258 -11.10 -14.03 4.51
C MET A 258 -10.37 -12.87 3.79
N SER A 259 -9.44 -13.13 2.87
CA SER A 259 -8.52 -12.12 2.28
C SER A 259 -9.15 -10.93 1.54
N GLY A 260 -10.43 -10.99 1.18
CA GLY A 260 -11.11 -9.94 0.42
C GLY A 260 -11.53 -8.68 1.20
N PHE A 261 -11.35 -8.65 2.53
CA PHE A 261 -11.77 -7.50 3.33
C PHE A 261 -10.79 -6.33 3.26
N GLU A 262 -9.49 -6.61 3.22
CA GLU A 262 -8.41 -5.64 3.04
C GLU A 262 -8.59 -4.89 1.71
N THR A 263 -8.74 -5.64 0.62
CA THR A 263 -8.98 -5.09 -0.72
C THR A 263 -10.29 -4.30 -0.75
N GLY A 264 -11.33 -4.80 -0.06
CA GLY A 264 -12.60 -4.13 0.18
C GLY A 264 -12.47 -2.69 0.69
N VAL A 265 -11.62 -2.47 1.70
CA VAL A 265 -11.38 -1.12 2.23
C VAL A 265 -10.40 -0.34 1.36
N ALA A 266 -9.41 -0.99 0.75
CA ALA A 266 -8.43 -0.32 -0.12
C ALA A 266 -9.09 0.38 -1.33
N VAL A 267 -10.15 -0.21 -1.89
CA VAL A 267 -10.89 0.38 -3.02
C VAL A 267 -12.02 1.33 -2.61
N MET A 268 -12.20 1.58 -1.32
CA MET A 268 -13.23 2.50 -0.81
C MET A 268 -13.28 3.86 -1.51
N PRO A 269 -12.16 4.52 -1.91
CA PRO A 269 -12.19 5.78 -2.65
C PRO A 269 -12.96 5.73 -3.98
N GLN A 270 -13.13 4.54 -4.54
CA GLN A 270 -13.89 4.32 -5.78
C GLN A 270 -15.40 4.36 -5.56
N ILE A 271 -15.87 4.30 -4.31
CA ILE A 271 -17.29 4.34 -3.98
C ILE A 271 -17.79 5.78 -4.00
N GLN A 272 -18.92 5.97 -4.68
CA GLN A 272 -19.62 7.24 -4.72
C GLN A 272 -20.06 7.66 -3.31
N GLY A 273 -19.74 8.89 -2.92
CA GLY A 273 -20.28 9.52 -1.71
C GLY A 273 -21.67 10.10 -1.92
N ASP A 274 -22.30 10.54 -0.83
CA ASP A 274 -23.53 11.35 -0.92
C ASP A 274 -23.17 12.77 -1.40
N ASP A 275 -24.12 13.53 -1.96
CA ASP A 275 -23.86 14.90 -2.46
C ASP A 275 -23.41 15.87 -1.35
N SER A 276 -23.72 15.55 -0.09
CA SER A 276 -23.28 16.28 1.10
C SER A 276 -21.90 15.86 1.63
N ASP A 277 -21.26 14.84 1.04
CA ASP A 277 -19.96 14.36 1.50
C ASP A 277 -18.87 15.40 1.21
N THR A 278 -18.03 15.65 2.22
CA THR A 278 -16.80 16.45 2.08
C THR A 278 -15.59 15.54 2.21
N TYR A 279 -14.41 16.01 1.80
CA TYR A 279 -13.16 15.25 1.94
C TYR A 279 -12.91 14.82 3.39
N ASP A 280 -13.17 15.71 4.36
CA ASP A 280 -12.97 15.43 5.79
C ASP A 280 -14.10 14.60 6.41
N LYS A 281 -15.30 14.63 5.82
CA LYS A 281 -16.49 13.93 6.34
C LYS A 281 -17.23 13.16 5.24
N PRO A 282 -16.66 12.06 4.71
CA PRO A 282 -17.29 11.26 3.65
C PRO A 282 -18.25 10.21 4.24
N LEU A 283 -19.31 10.66 4.92
CA LEU A 283 -20.22 9.78 5.66
C LEU A 283 -21.00 8.82 4.75
N GLY A 284 -21.45 9.30 3.58
CA GLY A 284 -22.14 8.51 2.56
C GLY A 284 -21.26 7.38 2.04
N ARG A 285 -20.01 7.69 1.67
CA ARG A 285 -19.01 6.70 1.24
C ARG A 285 -18.76 5.63 2.32
N VAL A 286 -18.59 6.05 3.59
CA VAL A 286 -18.40 5.11 4.72
C VAL A 286 -19.60 4.18 4.86
N ARG A 287 -20.83 4.71 4.82
CA ARG A 287 -22.07 3.93 4.90
C ARG A 287 -22.12 2.87 3.80
N ASP A 288 -21.83 3.27 2.58
CA ASP A 288 -21.94 2.40 1.40
C ASP A 288 -20.79 1.37 1.33
N THR A 289 -19.61 1.70 1.85
CA THR A 289 -18.53 0.72 2.08
C THR A 289 -18.96 -0.35 3.08
N ARG A 290 -19.68 0.02 4.15
CA ARG A 290 -20.22 -0.99 5.08
C ARG A 290 -21.25 -1.87 4.41
N LYS A 291 -22.10 -1.35 3.51
CA LYS A 291 -23.04 -2.16 2.73
C LYS A 291 -22.28 -3.17 1.88
N LEU A 292 -21.27 -2.72 1.13
CA LEU A 292 -20.37 -3.57 0.35
C LEU A 292 -19.83 -4.74 1.18
N LEU A 293 -19.13 -4.44 2.28
CA LEU A 293 -18.50 -5.47 3.12
C LEU A 293 -19.52 -6.45 3.71
N THR A 294 -20.69 -5.94 4.10
CA THR A 294 -21.75 -6.76 4.72
C THR A 294 -22.40 -7.68 3.69
N THR A 295 -22.76 -7.15 2.54
CA THR A 295 -23.41 -7.92 1.48
C THR A 295 -22.46 -9.00 0.96
N ALA A 296 -21.18 -8.67 0.73
CA ALA A 296 -20.17 -9.67 0.34
C ALA A 296 -20.02 -10.77 1.40
N ALA A 297 -19.88 -10.40 2.68
CA ALA A 297 -19.73 -11.36 3.77
C ALA A 297 -20.93 -12.31 3.90
N LEU A 298 -22.16 -11.80 3.76
CA LEU A 298 -23.37 -12.63 3.85
C LEU A 298 -23.52 -13.57 2.65
N ILE A 299 -23.28 -13.10 1.43
CA ILE A 299 -23.30 -13.92 0.22
C ILE A 299 -22.29 -15.06 0.38
N MET A 300 -21.04 -14.73 0.70
CA MET A 300 -19.97 -15.71 0.83
C MET A 300 -20.24 -16.71 1.96
N SER A 301 -20.78 -16.27 3.11
CA SER A 301 -21.14 -17.16 4.21
C SER A 301 -22.17 -18.21 3.79
N GLY A 302 -23.19 -17.80 3.02
CA GLY A 302 -24.18 -18.73 2.48
C GLY A 302 -23.57 -19.75 1.52
N PHE A 303 -22.76 -19.27 0.57
CA PHE A 303 -22.08 -20.16 -0.38
C PHE A 303 -21.09 -21.11 0.31
N LEU A 304 -20.27 -20.63 1.25
CA LEU A 304 -19.31 -21.46 1.99
C LEU A 304 -19.99 -22.55 2.81
N LEU A 305 -21.08 -22.22 3.51
CA LEU A 305 -21.81 -23.19 4.30
C LEU A 305 -22.37 -24.32 3.43
N VAL A 306 -23.06 -23.96 2.35
CA VAL A 306 -23.70 -24.94 1.45
C VAL A 306 -22.65 -25.74 0.68
N SER A 307 -21.61 -25.09 0.18
CA SER A 307 -20.52 -25.77 -0.54
C SER A 307 -19.72 -26.72 0.36
N SER A 308 -19.39 -26.33 1.59
CA SER A 308 -18.70 -27.21 2.53
C SER A 308 -19.54 -28.44 2.88
N LEU A 309 -20.84 -28.27 3.13
CA LEU A 309 -21.74 -29.41 3.36
C LEU A 309 -21.84 -30.31 2.12
N ALA A 310 -22.07 -29.73 0.95
CA ALA A 310 -22.22 -30.47 -0.30
C ALA A 310 -20.97 -31.28 -0.64
N THR A 311 -19.80 -30.66 -0.57
CA THR A 311 -18.52 -31.31 -0.90
C THR A 311 -18.15 -32.39 0.10
N THR A 312 -18.37 -32.17 1.41
CA THR A 312 -18.07 -33.17 2.45
C THR A 312 -18.97 -34.41 2.34
N ILE A 313 -20.23 -34.23 1.95
CA ILE A 313 -21.20 -35.34 1.87
C ILE A 313 -21.10 -36.11 0.56
N LEU A 314 -20.85 -35.42 -0.56
CA LEU A 314 -20.96 -36.01 -1.90
C LEU A 314 -19.62 -36.46 -2.50
N ILE A 315 -18.49 -35.91 -2.05
CA ILE A 315 -17.18 -36.21 -2.62
C ILE A 315 -16.43 -37.21 -1.71
N PRO A 316 -15.93 -38.33 -2.25
CA PRO A 316 -15.08 -39.24 -1.50
C PRO A 316 -13.78 -38.59 -1.02
N GLU A 317 -13.29 -38.95 0.18
CA GLU A 317 -12.07 -38.38 0.77
C GLU A 317 -10.82 -38.54 -0.14
N SER A 318 -10.75 -39.64 -0.91
CA SER A 318 -9.64 -39.91 -1.82
C SER A 318 -9.51 -38.88 -2.94
N GLU A 319 -10.63 -38.30 -3.40
CA GLU A 319 -10.64 -37.35 -4.51
C GLU A 319 -10.11 -35.97 -4.11
N PHE A 320 -10.06 -35.68 -2.81
CA PHE A 320 -9.47 -34.44 -2.30
C PHE A 320 -7.94 -34.49 -2.25
N LYS A 321 -7.34 -35.69 -2.18
CA LYS A 321 -5.89 -35.87 -2.04
C LYS A 321 -5.16 -35.48 -3.33
N ALA A 322 -3.85 -35.24 -3.23
CA ALA A 322 -3.02 -34.89 -4.38
C ALA A 322 -3.19 -35.91 -5.53
N GLY A 323 -3.52 -35.42 -6.72
CA GLY A 323 -3.83 -36.23 -7.90
C GLY A 323 -5.29 -36.70 -8.03
N GLY A 324 -6.15 -36.42 -7.04
CA GLY A 324 -7.60 -36.66 -7.12
C GLY A 324 -8.34 -35.56 -7.89
N GLY A 325 -9.48 -35.89 -8.48
CA GLY A 325 -10.22 -34.98 -9.37
C GLY A 325 -10.89 -33.79 -8.67
N ALA A 326 -10.98 -33.82 -7.33
CA ALA A 326 -11.54 -32.73 -6.52
C ALA A 326 -10.48 -31.88 -5.81
N ASN A 327 -9.18 -32.23 -5.92
CA ASN A 327 -8.10 -31.49 -5.27
C ASN A 327 -8.01 -30.06 -5.83
N GLY A 328 -8.23 -29.05 -4.97
CA GLY A 328 -8.26 -27.64 -5.35
C GLY A 328 -9.46 -27.21 -6.20
N ARG A 329 -10.35 -28.13 -6.62
CA ARG A 329 -11.45 -27.86 -7.57
C ARG A 329 -12.76 -28.59 -7.24
N ALA A 330 -13.08 -28.72 -5.95
CA ALA A 330 -14.19 -29.54 -5.45
C ALA A 330 -15.57 -29.20 -6.05
N LEU A 331 -15.88 -27.92 -6.26
CA LEU A 331 -17.16 -27.51 -6.86
C LEU A 331 -17.19 -27.77 -8.38
N ALA A 332 -16.05 -27.62 -9.06
CA ALA A 332 -15.95 -28.03 -10.47
C ALA A 332 -16.18 -29.53 -10.60
N TYR A 333 -15.56 -30.34 -9.72
CA TYR A 333 -15.78 -31.78 -9.68
C TYR A 333 -17.27 -32.14 -9.58
N LEU A 334 -18.02 -31.52 -8.66
CA LEU A 334 -19.48 -31.71 -8.57
C LEU A 334 -20.23 -31.25 -9.83
N ALA A 335 -19.80 -30.16 -10.46
CA ALA A 335 -20.40 -29.68 -11.69
C ALA A 335 -20.23 -30.69 -12.84
N HIS A 336 -19.04 -31.23 -13.03
CA HIS A 336 -18.78 -32.28 -14.03
C HIS A 336 -19.56 -33.56 -13.71
N GLN A 337 -19.53 -34.02 -12.46
CA GLN A 337 -20.15 -35.28 -12.06
C GLN A 337 -21.69 -35.24 -12.11
N HIS A 338 -22.32 -34.12 -11.74
CA HIS A 338 -23.78 -34.05 -11.58
C HIS A 338 -24.51 -33.27 -12.68
N LEU A 339 -23.83 -32.37 -13.39
CA LEU A 339 -24.42 -31.57 -14.47
C LEU A 339 -23.82 -31.89 -15.85
N GLY A 340 -22.82 -32.79 -15.90
CA GLY A 340 -22.18 -33.27 -17.11
C GLY A 340 -21.05 -32.37 -17.60
N GLU A 341 -20.23 -32.93 -18.50
CA GLU A 341 -18.98 -32.32 -18.98
C GLU A 341 -19.16 -30.96 -19.65
N GLY A 342 -20.25 -30.76 -20.38
CA GLY A 342 -20.55 -29.49 -21.03
C GLY A 342 -20.79 -28.36 -20.03
N PHE A 343 -21.60 -28.60 -19.00
CA PHE A 343 -21.84 -27.62 -17.95
C PHE A 343 -20.59 -27.43 -17.08
N GLY A 344 -19.91 -28.53 -16.72
CA GLY A 344 -18.65 -28.49 -15.98
C GLY A 344 -17.60 -27.61 -16.67
N THR A 345 -17.50 -27.68 -17.99
CA THR A 345 -16.58 -26.83 -18.76
C THR A 345 -16.96 -25.36 -18.75
N VAL A 346 -18.25 -25.02 -18.83
CA VAL A 346 -18.71 -23.64 -18.66
C VAL A 346 -18.39 -23.13 -17.25
N TYR A 347 -18.55 -23.99 -16.24
CA TYR A 347 -18.18 -23.69 -14.86
C TYR A 347 -16.68 -23.46 -14.71
N ASP A 348 -15.84 -24.32 -15.31
CA ASP A 348 -14.37 -24.15 -15.34
C ASP A 348 -13.97 -22.84 -15.99
N ILE A 349 -14.51 -22.51 -17.17
CA ILE A 349 -14.23 -21.23 -17.85
C ILE A 349 -14.58 -20.04 -16.93
N SER A 350 -15.72 -20.11 -16.24
CA SER A 350 -16.10 -19.07 -15.28
C SER A 350 -15.17 -19.01 -14.07
N THR A 351 -14.69 -20.16 -13.59
CA THR A 351 -13.78 -20.27 -12.44
C THR A 351 -12.40 -19.73 -12.79
N ILE A 352 -11.86 -20.12 -13.96
CA ILE A 352 -10.62 -19.58 -14.54
C ILE A 352 -10.72 -18.07 -14.69
N ALA A 353 -11.83 -17.57 -15.24
CA ALA A 353 -12.00 -16.14 -15.49
C ALA A 353 -12.07 -15.32 -14.19
N ILE A 354 -12.77 -15.78 -13.16
CA ILE A 354 -12.83 -15.05 -11.88
C ILE A 354 -11.52 -15.14 -11.10
N LEU A 355 -10.84 -16.30 -11.08
CA LEU A 355 -9.52 -16.47 -10.45
C LEU A 355 -8.46 -15.60 -11.15
N TRP A 356 -8.39 -15.64 -12.48
CA TRP A 356 -7.50 -14.75 -13.23
C TRP A 356 -7.74 -13.28 -12.87
N PHE A 357 -9.01 -12.88 -12.79
CA PHE A 357 -9.36 -11.49 -12.51
C PHE A 357 -9.29 -11.13 -11.03
N ALA A 358 -9.15 -12.08 -10.09
CA ALA A 358 -8.94 -11.82 -8.67
C ALA A 358 -7.71 -10.91 -8.44
N GLY A 359 -6.64 -11.09 -9.24
CA GLY A 359 -5.47 -10.23 -9.22
C GLY A 359 -5.77 -8.74 -9.55
N ALA A 360 -6.93 -8.42 -10.13
CA ALA A 360 -7.35 -7.05 -10.38
C ALA A 360 -7.65 -6.29 -9.08
N SER A 361 -8.23 -6.95 -8.06
CA SER A 361 -8.48 -6.30 -6.76
C SER A 361 -7.15 -5.95 -6.07
N ALA A 362 -6.18 -6.86 -6.13
CA ALA A 362 -4.86 -6.72 -5.57
C ALA A 362 -4.05 -5.63 -6.29
N THR A 363 -4.09 -5.61 -7.62
CA THR A 363 -3.49 -4.54 -8.43
C THR A 363 -4.12 -3.19 -8.08
N ALA A 364 -5.44 -3.12 -7.92
CA ALA A 364 -6.13 -1.90 -7.48
C ALA A 364 -5.68 -1.45 -6.07
N GLY A 365 -5.50 -2.40 -5.15
CA GLY A 365 -4.98 -2.15 -3.81
C GLY A 365 -3.58 -1.56 -3.82
N LEU A 366 -2.65 -2.16 -4.58
CA LEU A 366 -1.28 -1.68 -4.75
C LEU A 366 -1.23 -0.29 -5.40
N LEU A 367 -2.01 -0.07 -6.47
CA LEU A 367 -2.12 1.22 -7.14
C LEU A 367 -2.72 2.31 -6.24
N ASN A 368 -3.46 1.94 -5.19
CA ASN A 368 -3.93 2.89 -4.20
C ASN A 368 -2.89 3.14 -3.10
N LEU A 369 -2.24 2.10 -2.56
CA LEU A 369 -1.32 2.22 -1.43
C LEU A 369 0.04 2.82 -1.82
N VAL A 370 0.65 2.33 -2.91
CA VAL A 370 2.02 2.70 -3.28
C VAL A 370 2.17 4.19 -3.59
N PRO A 371 1.37 4.81 -4.48
CA PRO A 371 1.51 6.24 -4.80
C PRO A 371 1.29 7.18 -3.62
N ARG A 372 0.55 6.73 -2.60
CA ARG A 372 0.24 7.54 -1.40
C ARG A 372 1.35 7.48 -0.36
N TYR A 373 1.90 6.30 -0.12
CA TYR A 373 2.88 6.10 0.93
C TYR A 373 4.32 6.26 0.42
N LEU A 374 4.70 5.59 -0.68
CA LEU A 374 6.10 5.59 -1.16
C LEU A 374 6.64 7.02 -1.37
N PRO A 375 6.00 7.90 -2.16
CA PRO A 375 6.50 9.26 -2.38
C PRO A 375 6.57 10.11 -1.10
N ARG A 376 5.57 9.98 -0.21
CA ARG A 376 5.45 10.73 1.04
C ARG A 376 6.57 10.39 2.03
N TYR A 377 7.00 9.14 2.13
CA TYR A 377 8.16 8.84 2.99
C TYR A 377 9.51 9.01 2.27
N GLY A 378 9.56 9.72 1.14
CA GLY A 378 10.78 9.96 0.37
C GLY A 378 11.28 8.74 -0.42
N MET A 379 10.45 7.70 -0.52
CA MET A 379 10.88 6.34 -0.88
C MET A 379 10.91 6.03 -2.36
N ALA A 380 10.19 6.79 -3.18
CA ALA A 380 10.16 6.57 -4.61
C ALA A 380 10.19 7.86 -5.41
N PRO A 381 10.70 7.82 -6.65
CA PRO A 381 10.68 8.97 -7.53
C PRO A 381 9.23 9.37 -7.86
N GLU A 382 8.99 10.63 -8.23
CA GLU A 382 7.64 11.13 -8.51
C GLU A 382 6.91 10.36 -9.61
N TRP A 383 7.63 9.67 -10.51
CA TRP A 383 7.01 8.83 -11.53
C TRP A 383 6.20 7.68 -10.93
N THR A 384 6.43 7.23 -9.69
CA THR A 384 5.55 6.21 -9.07
C THR A 384 4.14 6.71 -8.78
N ARG A 385 3.88 8.01 -8.95
CA ARG A 385 2.51 8.56 -8.98
C ARG A 385 1.80 8.25 -10.30
N ALA A 386 2.53 7.93 -11.36
CA ALA A 386 1.95 7.49 -12.62
C ALA A 386 1.49 6.03 -12.52
N VAL A 387 0.26 5.77 -12.94
CA VAL A 387 -0.36 4.43 -12.87
C VAL A 387 0.34 3.46 -13.82
N ARG A 388 0.54 3.82 -15.09
CA ARG A 388 1.06 2.91 -16.13
C ARG A 388 2.46 2.36 -15.83
N PRO A 389 3.46 3.16 -15.44
CA PRO A 389 4.78 2.64 -15.08
C PRO A 389 4.73 1.71 -13.88
N LEU A 390 3.88 2.02 -12.91
CA LEU A 390 3.72 1.22 -11.70
C LEU A 390 3.10 -0.16 -12.01
N VAL A 391 2.11 -0.21 -12.90
CA VAL A 391 1.55 -1.47 -13.43
C VAL A 391 2.63 -2.32 -14.07
N LEU A 392 3.50 -1.75 -14.92
CA LEU A 392 4.58 -2.50 -15.57
C LEU A 392 5.56 -3.11 -14.55
N ILE A 393 5.84 -2.40 -13.46
CA ILE A 393 6.70 -2.93 -12.39
C ILE A 393 6.02 -4.07 -11.65
N PHE A 394 4.72 -3.93 -11.33
CA PHE A 394 3.98 -5.03 -10.70
C PHE A 394 3.92 -6.25 -11.61
N VAL A 395 3.69 -6.09 -12.91
CA VAL A 395 3.73 -7.19 -13.89
C VAL A 395 5.12 -7.84 -13.93
N ALA A 396 6.20 -7.06 -13.91
CA ALA A 396 7.56 -7.60 -13.90
C ALA A 396 7.87 -8.39 -12.61
N ILE A 397 7.44 -7.88 -11.46
CA ILE A 397 7.59 -8.57 -10.17
C ILE A 397 6.72 -9.85 -10.16
N ALA A 398 5.49 -9.79 -10.66
CA ALA A 398 4.61 -10.95 -10.77
C ALA A 398 5.21 -12.02 -11.68
N PHE A 399 5.78 -11.65 -12.84
CA PHE A 399 6.49 -12.59 -13.71
C PHE A 399 7.67 -13.27 -13.00
N PHE A 400 8.47 -12.49 -12.27
CA PHE A 400 9.58 -13.04 -11.50
C PHE A 400 9.12 -14.04 -10.44
N ILE A 401 8.06 -13.71 -9.68
CA ILE A 401 7.49 -14.60 -8.65
C ILE A 401 6.91 -15.85 -9.30
N THR A 402 6.10 -15.71 -10.35
CA THR A 402 5.52 -16.83 -11.10
C THR A 402 6.61 -17.77 -11.61
N TRP A 403 7.71 -17.24 -12.16
CA TRP A 403 8.85 -18.05 -12.58
C TRP A 403 9.59 -18.72 -11.42
N TRP A 404 9.81 -17.98 -10.32
CA TRP A 404 10.50 -18.49 -9.14
C TRP A 404 9.77 -19.66 -8.46
N PHE A 405 8.44 -19.62 -8.43
CA PHE A 405 7.60 -20.66 -7.85
C PHE A 405 7.10 -21.68 -8.89
N ASP A 406 7.57 -21.61 -10.14
CA ASP A 406 7.11 -22.47 -11.24
C ASP A 406 5.58 -22.51 -11.42
N ALA A 407 4.93 -21.38 -11.16
CA ALA A 407 3.47 -21.23 -11.10
C ALA A 407 2.76 -22.25 -10.18
N ASP A 408 3.42 -22.71 -9.11
CA ASP A 408 2.84 -23.63 -8.14
C ASP A 408 2.02 -22.87 -7.07
N VAL A 409 0.78 -23.33 -6.86
CA VAL A 409 -0.17 -22.71 -5.92
C VAL A 409 0.22 -23.02 -4.47
N ASP A 410 0.62 -24.26 -4.20
CA ASP A 410 0.94 -24.73 -2.85
C ASP A 410 2.19 -24.02 -2.31
N ALA A 411 3.22 -23.87 -3.15
CA ALA A 411 4.47 -23.20 -2.82
C ALA A 411 4.28 -21.71 -2.49
N GLN A 412 3.28 -21.05 -3.08
CA GLN A 412 2.96 -19.64 -2.85
C GLN A 412 2.00 -19.42 -1.67
N SER A 413 1.16 -20.41 -1.36
CA SER A 413 0.05 -20.28 -0.40
C SER A 413 0.47 -19.85 1.02
N GLY A 414 1.68 -20.22 1.47
CA GLY A 414 2.23 -19.78 2.76
C GLY A 414 2.56 -18.29 2.84
N ALA A 415 3.07 -17.71 1.74
CA ALA A 415 3.36 -16.27 1.64
C ALA A 415 2.09 -15.44 1.65
N TYR A 416 1.10 -15.88 0.88
CA TYR A 416 -0.23 -15.29 0.85
C TYR A 416 -0.87 -15.28 2.25
N ALA A 417 -0.97 -16.44 2.90
CA ALA A 417 -1.56 -16.55 4.23
C ALA A 417 -0.88 -15.63 5.25
N THR A 418 0.46 -15.54 5.21
CA THR A 418 1.24 -14.67 6.10
C THR A 418 0.92 -13.18 5.84
N GLY A 419 0.88 -12.77 4.57
CA GLY A 419 0.55 -11.39 4.18
C GLY A 419 -0.82 -10.96 4.69
N VAL A 420 -1.86 -11.72 4.35
CA VAL A 420 -3.25 -11.46 4.77
C VAL A 420 -3.37 -11.42 6.30
N LEU A 421 -2.85 -12.41 7.01
CA LEU A 421 -2.99 -12.50 8.47
C LEU A 421 -2.33 -11.33 9.20
N VAL A 422 -1.19 -10.83 8.70
CA VAL A 422 -0.55 -9.64 9.28
C VAL A 422 -1.41 -8.39 9.08
N LEU A 423 -2.04 -8.24 7.91
CA LEU A 423 -2.96 -7.12 7.64
C LEU A 423 -4.22 -7.20 8.51
N MET A 424 -4.83 -8.38 8.66
CA MET A 424 -5.96 -8.62 9.56
C MET A 424 -5.60 -8.31 11.01
N LEU A 425 -4.47 -8.82 11.49
CA LEU A 425 -3.98 -8.58 12.85
C LEU A 425 -3.76 -7.08 13.08
N SER A 426 -3.11 -6.42 12.12
CA SER A 426 -2.89 -4.97 12.13
C SER A 426 -4.21 -4.19 12.20
N ALA A 427 -5.20 -4.56 11.38
CA ALA A 427 -6.53 -3.96 11.38
C ALA A 427 -7.30 -4.17 12.69
N SER A 428 -7.27 -5.38 13.26
CA SER A 428 -7.92 -5.68 14.52
C SER A 428 -7.26 -4.96 15.69
N PHE A 429 -5.92 -4.89 15.71
CA PHE A 429 -5.17 -4.18 16.74
C PHE A 429 -5.42 -2.67 16.66
N ALA A 430 -5.35 -2.09 15.46
CA ALA A 430 -5.65 -0.68 15.23
C ALA A 430 -7.07 -0.32 15.68
N SER A 431 -8.05 -1.19 15.38
CA SER A 431 -9.44 -1.03 15.81
C SER A 431 -9.59 -1.10 17.33
N THR A 432 -8.87 -2.02 17.99
CA THR A 432 -8.82 -2.14 19.45
C THR A 432 -8.32 -0.85 20.09
N VAL A 433 -7.16 -0.34 19.65
CA VAL A 433 -6.57 0.88 20.20
C VAL A 433 -7.46 2.10 19.94
N ALA A 434 -8.01 2.22 18.73
CA ALA A 434 -8.87 3.35 18.36
C ALA A 434 -10.15 3.45 19.22
N VAL A 435 -10.68 2.31 19.68
CA VAL A 435 -11.88 2.25 20.53
C VAL A 435 -11.53 2.38 22.00
N HIS A 436 -10.39 1.82 22.43
CA HIS A 436 -9.86 1.98 23.77
C HIS A 436 -9.57 3.46 24.10
N ARG A 437 -8.90 4.18 23.20
CA ARG A 437 -8.63 5.64 23.36
C ARG A 437 -9.90 6.49 23.47
N ARG A 438 -11.04 6.00 23.00
CA ARG A 438 -12.36 6.67 23.11
C ARG A 438 -13.16 6.25 24.35
N GLY A 439 -12.56 5.52 25.28
CA GLY A 439 -13.18 5.10 26.55
C GLY A 439 -14.21 3.96 26.42
N LYS A 440 -14.37 3.36 25.23
CA LYS A 440 -15.39 2.31 24.99
C LYS A 440 -14.87 0.91 25.35
N ARG A 441 -14.82 0.61 26.65
CA ARG A 441 -14.21 -0.63 27.20
C ARG A 441 -14.78 -1.94 26.63
N GLY A 442 -16.11 -2.07 26.52
CA GLY A 442 -16.73 -3.30 26.00
C GLY A 442 -16.38 -3.58 24.52
N ALA A 443 -16.39 -2.56 23.68
CA ALA A 443 -15.98 -2.70 22.29
C ALA A 443 -14.47 -2.92 22.14
N ALA A 444 -13.66 -2.33 23.02
CA ALA A 444 -12.22 -2.60 23.07
C ALA A 444 -11.93 -4.07 23.46
N LEU A 445 -12.70 -4.65 24.39
CA LEU A 445 -12.60 -6.07 24.72
C LEU A 445 -12.95 -6.95 23.53
N GLY A 446 -14.06 -6.65 22.83
CA GLY A 446 -14.46 -7.40 21.63
C GLY A 446 -13.39 -7.39 20.53
N PHE A 447 -12.87 -6.21 20.18
CA PHE A 447 -11.77 -6.12 19.20
C PHE A 447 -10.46 -6.74 19.73
N GLY A 448 -10.21 -6.68 21.03
CA GLY A 448 -9.07 -7.32 21.67
C GLY A 448 -9.10 -8.85 21.56
N VAL A 449 -10.28 -9.47 21.71
CA VAL A 449 -10.48 -10.91 21.48
C VAL A 449 -10.19 -11.27 20.03
N VAL A 450 -10.74 -10.50 19.07
CA VAL A 450 -10.47 -10.72 17.64
C VAL A 450 -8.97 -10.57 17.32
N THR A 451 -8.31 -9.60 17.93
CA THR A 451 -6.85 -9.41 17.81
C THR A 451 -6.09 -10.62 18.34
N ALA A 452 -6.50 -11.17 19.48
CA ALA A 452 -5.89 -12.38 20.04
C ALA A 452 -6.08 -13.60 19.12
N VAL A 453 -7.25 -13.76 18.51
CA VAL A 453 -7.52 -14.85 17.55
C VAL A 453 -6.62 -14.72 16.32
N PHE A 454 -6.51 -13.53 15.71
CA PHE A 454 -5.61 -13.33 14.57
C PHE A 454 -4.13 -13.47 14.95
N ALA A 455 -3.73 -13.06 16.15
CA ALA A 455 -2.37 -13.23 16.63
C ALA A 455 -2.04 -14.72 16.80
N TYR A 456 -2.92 -15.50 17.42
CA TYR A 456 -2.80 -16.96 17.52
C TYR A 456 -2.70 -17.60 16.13
N THR A 457 -3.61 -17.23 15.23
CA THR A 457 -3.66 -17.75 13.86
C THR A 457 -2.37 -17.48 13.10
N LEU A 458 -1.84 -16.25 13.20
CA LEU A 458 -0.57 -15.87 12.59
C LEU A 458 0.60 -16.69 13.17
N VAL A 459 0.67 -16.84 14.50
CA VAL A 459 1.74 -17.62 15.14
C VAL A 459 1.71 -19.08 14.67
N THR A 460 0.53 -19.70 14.66
CA THR A 460 0.37 -21.09 14.19
C THR A 460 0.75 -21.21 12.71
N ASN A 461 0.29 -20.29 11.85
CA ASN A 461 0.65 -20.28 10.44
C ASN A 461 2.15 -20.12 10.21
N VAL A 462 2.83 -19.28 11.00
CA VAL A 462 4.28 -19.07 10.89
C VAL A 462 5.07 -20.31 11.32
N ILE A 463 4.59 -21.03 12.33
CA ILE A 463 5.21 -22.29 12.78
C ILE A 463 5.03 -23.38 11.72
N GLU A 464 3.83 -23.49 11.13
CA GLU A 464 3.52 -24.49 10.10
C GLU A 464 4.18 -24.19 8.75
N ARG A 465 4.23 -22.90 8.36
CA ARG A 465 4.67 -22.43 7.04
C ARG A 465 5.65 -21.25 7.17
N PRO A 466 6.89 -21.49 7.66
CA PRO A 466 7.87 -20.43 7.90
C PRO A 466 8.34 -19.73 6.63
N ASP A 467 8.16 -20.35 5.46
CA ASP A 467 8.57 -19.79 4.17
C ASP A 467 7.81 -18.50 3.83
N GLY A 468 6.58 -18.34 4.35
CA GLY A 468 5.82 -17.11 4.14
C GLY A 468 6.49 -15.86 4.72
N ILE A 469 7.15 -15.98 5.89
CA ILE A 469 7.93 -14.88 6.46
C ILE A 469 9.17 -14.58 5.62
N LYS A 470 9.85 -15.61 5.09
CA LYS A 470 11.06 -15.41 4.28
C LYS A 470 10.75 -14.57 3.06
N ILE A 471 9.62 -14.85 2.40
CA ILE A 471 9.16 -14.10 1.22
C ILE A 471 8.75 -12.68 1.60
N ALA A 472 7.99 -12.51 2.69
CA ALA A 472 7.62 -11.19 3.18
C ALA A 472 8.85 -10.34 3.53
N LEU A 473 9.90 -10.96 4.10
CA LEU A 473 11.15 -10.29 4.42
C LEU A 473 11.85 -9.77 3.16
N LEU A 474 11.82 -10.50 2.04
CA LEU A 474 12.38 -10.03 0.77
C LEU A 474 11.67 -8.76 0.27
N PHE A 475 10.33 -8.72 0.34
CA PHE A 475 9.57 -7.52 0.02
C PHE A 475 9.88 -6.36 0.97
N ILE A 476 9.92 -6.62 2.28
CA ILE A 476 10.25 -5.61 3.29
C ILE A 476 11.66 -5.05 3.04
N VAL A 477 12.66 -5.90 2.84
CA VAL A 477 14.04 -5.49 2.54
C VAL A 477 14.08 -4.73 1.22
N GLY A 478 13.41 -5.21 0.17
CA GLY A 478 13.34 -4.53 -1.12
C GLY A 478 12.74 -3.12 -1.02
N ILE A 479 11.64 -2.96 -0.28
CA ILE A 479 11.02 -1.66 -0.01
C ILE A 479 11.96 -0.81 0.84
N VAL A 480 12.55 -1.33 1.92
CA VAL A 480 13.44 -0.54 2.81
C VAL A 480 14.70 -0.09 2.06
N VAL A 481 15.33 -0.97 1.27
CA VAL A 481 16.53 -0.67 0.49
C VAL A 481 16.23 0.35 -0.61
N SER A 482 15.16 0.14 -1.39
CA SER A 482 14.77 1.10 -2.43
C SER A 482 14.37 2.46 -1.83
N SER A 483 13.66 2.44 -0.70
CA SER A 483 13.33 3.64 0.08
C SER A 483 14.57 4.40 0.50
N PHE A 484 15.56 3.69 1.06
CA PHE A 484 16.81 4.30 1.53
C PHE A 484 17.62 4.85 0.35
N ALA A 485 17.74 4.09 -0.75
CA ALA A 485 18.45 4.53 -1.95
C ALA A 485 17.80 5.78 -2.58
N SER A 486 16.46 5.80 -2.69
CA SER A 486 15.71 6.97 -3.16
C SER A 486 15.94 8.16 -2.23
N ARG A 487 15.91 7.95 -0.91
CA ARG A 487 16.12 9.02 0.07
C ARG A 487 17.52 9.62 -0.04
N VAL A 488 18.56 8.80 -0.19
CA VAL A 488 19.94 9.26 -0.39
C VAL A 488 20.06 10.10 -1.65
N HIS A 489 19.46 9.67 -2.76
CA HIS A 489 19.48 10.44 -4.01
C HIS A 489 18.79 11.79 -3.86
N ARG A 490 17.59 11.79 -3.24
CA ARG A 490 16.75 12.98 -3.09
C ARG A 490 17.25 13.97 -2.02
N ALA A 491 17.99 13.52 -1.03
CA ALA A 491 18.50 14.37 0.05
C ALA A 491 19.33 15.56 -0.48
N PHE A 492 19.94 15.41 -1.67
CA PHE A 492 20.78 16.45 -2.28
C PHE A 492 20.07 17.28 -3.37
N GLU A 493 18.77 17.07 -3.62
CA GLU A 493 18.01 17.83 -4.62
C GLU A 493 17.30 19.04 -4.00
N LEU A 494 17.45 20.22 -4.62
CA LEU A 494 16.82 21.47 -4.20
C LEU A 494 15.43 21.56 -4.86
N ARG A 495 14.35 21.35 -4.08
CA ARG A 495 12.96 21.25 -4.57
C ARG A 495 11.99 22.23 -3.89
N ALA A 496 12.45 23.40 -3.47
CA ALA A 496 11.53 24.46 -3.08
C ALA A 496 10.83 24.99 -4.34
N THR A 497 9.51 24.83 -4.43
CA THR A 497 8.73 25.26 -5.60
C THR A 497 8.62 26.78 -5.68
N ALA A 498 8.53 27.44 -4.52
CA ALA A 498 8.58 28.88 -4.34
C ALA A 498 8.99 29.18 -2.90
N VAL A 499 9.82 30.22 -2.72
CA VAL A 499 10.13 30.80 -1.41
C VAL A 499 9.51 32.18 -1.36
N THR A 500 8.61 32.41 -0.40
CA THR A 500 7.96 33.71 -0.19
C THR A 500 8.40 34.29 1.14
N PHE A 501 8.41 35.62 1.23
CA PHE A 501 8.75 36.34 2.46
C PHE A 501 7.52 37.11 2.93
N ASP A 502 7.25 37.08 4.23
CA ASP A 502 6.30 38.03 4.80
C ASP A 502 6.87 39.47 4.77
N GLU A 503 6.01 40.45 5.04
CA GLU A 503 6.39 41.87 4.97
C GLU A 503 7.59 42.20 5.89
N CYS A 504 7.69 41.54 7.04
CA CYS A 504 8.76 41.79 8.00
C CYS A 504 10.10 41.21 7.53
N ALA A 505 10.11 39.95 7.07
CA ALA A 505 11.28 39.28 6.51
C ALA A 505 11.78 40.02 5.27
N ALA A 506 10.85 40.41 4.39
CA ALA A 506 11.13 41.23 3.22
C ALA A 506 11.89 42.51 3.59
N ARG A 507 11.38 43.27 4.56
CA ARG A 507 12.02 44.50 5.03
C ARG A 507 13.42 44.25 5.60
N PHE A 508 13.60 43.22 6.44
CA PHE A 508 14.91 42.91 7.01
C PHE A 508 15.96 42.55 5.96
N VAL A 509 15.55 41.79 4.94
CA VAL A 509 16.41 41.42 3.81
C VAL A 509 16.81 42.65 3.01
N ASP A 510 15.85 43.50 2.65
CA ASP A 510 16.11 44.68 1.82
C ASP A 510 16.97 45.72 2.54
N GLU A 511 16.77 45.93 3.85
CA GLU A 511 17.62 46.79 4.68
C GLU A 511 19.05 46.24 4.81
N ALA A 512 19.20 44.94 5.04
CA ALA A 512 20.52 44.32 5.16
C ALA A 512 21.30 44.35 3.84
N ALA A 513 20.60 44.20 2.71
CA ALA A 513 21.20 44.22 1.37
C ALA A 513 21.81 45.58 1.01
N GLN A 514 21.34 46.68 1.60
CA GLN A 514 21.94 48.02 1.39
C GLN A 514 23.39 48.10 1.89
N SER A 515 23.80 47.21 2.80
CA SER A 515 25.16 47.13 3.34
C SER A 515 26.08 46.15 2.57
N GLY A 516 25.61 45.66 1.40
CA GLY A 516 26.29 44.67 0.57
C GLY A 516 25.87 43.22 0.89
N PRO A 517 26.74 42.23 0.61
CA PRO A 517 26.28 40.84 0.54
C PRO A 517 25.75 40.33 1.87
N LEU A 518 24.53 39.79 1.85
CA LEU A 518 23.82 39.29 3.03
C LEU A 518 24.65 38.26 3.81
N ARG A 519 24.61 38.38 5.14
CA ARG A 519 25.30 37.51 6.08
C ARG A 519 24.28 36.79 6.94
N ILE A 520 24.11 35.50 6.67
CA ILE A 520 23.11 34.63 7.30
C ILE A 520 23.81 33.70 8.28
N ILE A 521 23.50 33.80 9.57
CA ILE A 521 23.98 32.87 10.59
C ILE A 521 22.92 31.78 10.77
N ALA A 522 23.26 30.54 10.46
CA ALA A 522 22.37 29.40 10.65
C ALA A 522 22.23 29.09 12.15
N ASN A 523 20.99 29.04 12.64
CA ASN A 523 20.70 28.81 14.05
C ASN A 523 19.71 27.68 14.29
N GLU A 524 19.91 26.98 15.41
CA GLU A 524 19.00 25.93 15.83
C GLU A 524 17.67 26.54 16.30
N PRO A 525 16.52 25.93 15.96
CA PRO A 525 15.19 26.46 16.26
C PRO A 525 14.76 26.24 17.72
N GLN A 526 15.57 26.68 18.69
CA GLN A 526 15.25 26.64 20.13
C GLN A 526 15.19 28.06 20.71
N GLU A 527 14.47 28.25 21.81
CA GLU A 527 14.32 29.57 22.41
C GLU A 527 15.60 29.97 23.15
N HIS A 528 16.38 30.85 22.52
CA HIS A 528 17.66 31.30 23.01
C HIS A 528 17.55 32.60 23.83
N SER A 529 18.42 32.74 24.82
CA SER A 529 18.58 33.99 25.56
C SER A 529 19.31 35.07 24.74
N THR A 530 19.14 36.35 25.10
CA THR A 530 19.92 37.47 24.51
C THR A 530 21.43 37.22 24.58
N ARG A 531 21.90 36.53 25.62
CA ARG A 531 23.32 36.19 25.78
C ARG A 531 23.77 35.14 24.76
N GLU A 532 22.95 34.14 24.48
CA GLU A 532 23.28 33.08 23.51
C GLU A 532 23.36 33.60 22.08
N TYR A 533 22.39 34.42 21.64
CA TYR A 533 22.46 35.04 20.31
C TYR A 533 23.71 35.91 20.13
N ARG A 534 24.04 36.74 21.14
CA ARG A 534 25.25 37.57 21.10
C ARG A 534 26.53 36.75 21.12
N ALA A 535 26.60 35.70 21.94
CA ALA A 535 27.76 34.81 21.99
C ALA A 535 27.96 34.09 20.65
N LYS A 536 26.86 33.67 20.00
CA LYS A 536 26.90 33.03 18.69
C LYS A 536 27.30 34.01 17.57
N GLU A 537 26.79 35.24 17.59
CA GLU A 537 27.25 36.27 16.64
C GLU A 537 28.73 36.57 16.85
N TYR A 538 29.18 36.73 18.10
CA TYR A 538 30.56 37.06 18.43
C TYR A 538 31.53 35.97 17.98
N SER A 539 31.28 34.70 18.34
CA SER A 539 32.08 33.56 17.88
C SER A 539 32.15 33.48 16.36
N GLN A 540 31.01 33.62 15.67
CA GLN A 540 31.00 33.61 14.20
C GLN A 540 31.79 34.77 13.59
N ARG A 541 31.70 35.98 14.16
CA ARG A 541 32.51 37.13 13.71
C ARG A 541 34.00 36.87 13.90
N GLU A 542 34.40 36.30 15.04
CA GLU A 542 35.78 35.99 15.38
C GLU A 542 36.37 34.87 14.52
N GLU A 543 35.66 33.75 14.38
CA GLU A 543 36.15 32.54 13.72
C GLU A 543 36.09 32.65 12.18
N THR A 544 35.03 33.24 11.64
CA THR A 544 34.79 33.30 10.18
C THR A 544 35.03 34.68 9.55
N HIS A 545 35.54 35.63 10.34
CA HIS A 545 35.94 36.97 9.91
C HIS A 545 34.82 37.75 9.20
N ILE A 546 33.62 37.75 9.80
CA ILE A 546 32.50 38.57 9.30
C ILE A 546 32.85 40.05 9.52
N PRO A 547 32.84 40.91 8.48
CA PRO A 547 33.24 42.32 8.61
C PRO A 547 32.43 43.07 9.68
N ASP A 548 33.14 43.86 10.50
CA ASP A 548 32.54 44.67 11.56
C ASP A 548 31.56 45.72 11.00
N GLY A 549 30.48 45.96 11.75
CA GLY A 549 29.45 46.95 11.42
C GLY A 549 28.45 46.54 10.35
N ARG A 550 28.61 45.38 9.70
CA ARG A 550 27.59 44.86 8.76
C ARG A 550 26.46 44.13 9.47
N PRO A 551 25.19 44.33 9.04
CA PRO A 551 24.04 43.65 9.62
C PRO A 551 24.11 42.14 9.33
N VAL A 552 23.82 41.34 10.37
CA VAL A 552 23.66 39.88 10.26
C VAL A 552 22.20 39.52 10.47
N LEU A 553 21.74 38.48 9.75
CA LEU A 553 20.42 37.91 9.94
C LEU A 553 20.58 36.47 10.44
N PHE A 554 19.79 36.08 11.43
CA PHE A 554 19.72 34.68 11.87
C PHE A 554 18.70 33.92 11.03
N LEU A 555 19.02 32.70 10.61
CA LEU A 555 18.07 31.82 9.92
C LEU A 555 17.81 30.57 10.77
N GLU A 556 16.55 30.39 11.15
CA GLU A 556 16.08 29.26 11.95
C GLU A 556 15.10 28.43 11.13
N VAL A 557 15.45 27.16 10.91
CA VAL A 557 14.59 26.22 10.18
C VAL A 557 13.88 25.32 11.17
N PHE A 558 12.56 25.42 11.21
CA PHE A 558 11.71 24.54 12.01
C PHE A 558 11.31 23.34 11.16
N ILE A 559 11.64 22.13 11.60
CA ILE A 559 11.26 20.91 10.88
C ILE A 559 9.77 20.64 11.10
N GLN A 560 8.95 20.96 10.11
CA GLN A 560 7.58 20.42 10.02
C GLN A 560 7.60 19.08 9.28
N ASN A 561 6.60 18.23 9.57
CA ASN A 561 6.40 16.87 9.06
C ASN A 561 7.25 16.53 7.82
N SER A 562 8.42 15.92 8.03
CA SER A 562 9.50 15.62 7.05
C SER A 562 9.11 14.79 5.81
N SER A 563 7.83 14.49 5.68
CA SER A 563 7.24 13.56 4.72
C SER A 563 6.57 14.31 3.56
N ASP A 564 6.33 15.61 3.68
CA ASP A 564 5.91 16.44 2.55
C ASP A 564 7.13 17.18 1.99
N PHE A 565 7.78 16.56 1.00
CA PHE A 565 8.99 17.07 0.35
C PHE A 565 8.75 18.21 -0.65
N THR A 566 7.50 18.70 -0.76
CA THR A 566 7.09 19.80 -1.63
C THR A 566 6.22 20.75 -0.82
N THR A 567 6.80 21.85 -0.37
CA THR A 567 6.11 22.89 0.39
C THR A 567 6.53 24.23 -0.19
N GLU A 568 5.57 25.13 -0.41
CA GLU A 568 5.89 26.55 -0.53
C GLU A 568 6.51 26.98 0.80
N LEU A 569 7.73 27.53 0.75
CA LEU A 569 8.42 27.96 1.95
C LEU A 569 8.01 29.41 2.22
N THR A 570 7.41 29.67 3.36
CA THR A 570 7.14 31.03 3.82
C THR A 570 8.16 31.40 4.88
N VAL A 571 8.97 32.42 4.61
CA VAL A 571 9.97 32.96 5.51
C VAL A 571 9.32 34.10 6.30
N HIS A 572 9.29 33.92 7.62
CA HIS A 572 8.74 34.87 8.57
C HIS A 572 9.84 35.67 9.27
N GLY A 573 9.69 37.00 9.29
CA GLY A 573 10.65 37.89 9.93
C GLY A 573 10.20 38.25 11.33
N ASP A 574 11.05 38.05 12.34
CA ASP A 574 10.79 38.58 13.68
C ASP A 574 12.05 39.13 14.35
N GLU A 575 11.87 40.14 15.19
CA GLU A 575 12.94 40.73 16.00
C GLU A 575 12.71 40.36 17.46
N LYS A 576 13.62 39.56 18.02
CA LYS A 576 13.56 39.12 19.41
C LYS A 576 14.97 39.12 19.98
N HIS A 577 15.11 39.45 21.27
CA HIS A 577 16.41 39.47 21.95
C HIS A 577 17.46 40.41 21.29
N GLY A 578 17.01 41.44 20.56
CA GLY A 578 17.88 42.40 19.89
C GLY A 578 18.55 41.85 18.62
N VAL A 579 18.04 40.76 18.05
CA VAL A 579 18.51 40.20 16.77
C VAL A 579 17.34 40.05 15.79
N ARG A 580 17.64 40.23 14.50
CA ARG A 580 16.70 39.99 13.39
C ARG A 580 16.78 38.54 12.95
N ARG A 581 15.65 37.84 12.97
CA ARG A 581 15.54 36.42 12.64
C ARG A 581 14.63 36.22 11.43
N LEU A 582 15.03 35.27 10.60
CA LEU A 582 14.27 34.69 9.52
C LEU A 582 13.90 33.28 9.97
N ARG A 583 12.62 33.02 10.16
CA ARG A 583 12.08 31.74 10.60
C ARG A 583 11.35 31.09 9.45
N VAL A 584 11.69 29.85 9.14
CA VAL A 584 11.07 29.13 8.03
C VAL A 584 10.73 27.71 8.48
N GLU A 585 9.56 27.25 8.09
CA GLU A 585 9.16 25.87 8.31
C GLU A 585 9.53 25.06 7.06
N GLY A 586 10.27 23.96 7.23
CA GLY A 586 10.78 23.17 6.11
C GLY A 586 10.92 21.70 6.44
N ALA A 587 10.94 20.85 5.41
CA ALA A 587 11.03 19.39 5.59
C ALA A 587 12.45 18.89 5.91
N VAL A 588 13.48 19.58 5.43
CA VAL A 588 14.91 19.20 5.55
C VAL A 588 15.75 20.47 5.73
N VAL A 589 16.49 20.58 6.85
CA VAL A 589 17.19 21.83 7.22
C VAL A 589 18.17 22.31 6.13
N PRO A 590 19.10 21.48 5.63
CA PRO A 590 20.04 21.91 4.57
C PRO A 590 19.36 22.41 3.29
N ASN A 591 18.31 21.71 2.84
CA ASN A 591 17.64 22.02 1.59
C ASN A 591 16.83 23.32 1.74
N THR A 592 16.20 23.52 2.89
CA THR A 592 15.49 24.76 3.21
C THR A 592 16.46 25.95 3.28
N ILE A 593 17.62 25.80 3.94
CA ILE A 593 18.64 26.86 3.96
C ILE A 593 19.12 27.14 2.54
N ALA A 594 19.44 26.11 1.75
CA ALA A 594 19.89 26.29 0.37
C ALA A 594 18.84 27.01 -0.50
N ALA A 595 17.55 26.67 -0.35
CA ALA A 595 16.46 27.32 -1.06
C ALA A 595 16.30 28.79 -0.67
N VAL A 596 16.30 29.11 0.63
CA VAL A 596 16.25 30.49 1.11
C VAL A 596 17.46 31.28 0.59
N MET A 597 18.66 30.71 0.60
CA MET A 597 19.88 31.36 0.10
C MET A 597 19.81 31.65 -1.41
N MET A 598 19.23 30.76 -2.20
CA MET A 598 19.03 30.98 -3.64
C MET A 598 18.01 32.10 -3.89
N GLU A 599 16.89 32.10 -3.15
CA GLU A 599 15.88 33.15 -3.28
C GLU A 599 16.41 34.52 -2.82
N LEU A 600 17.18 34.56 -1.73
CA LEU A 600 17.83 35.79 -1.26
C LEU A 600 18.78 36.37 -2.31
N ARG A 601 19.52 35.51 -3.02
CA ARG A 601 20.37 35.91 -4.14
C ARG A 601 19.54 36.49 -5.28
N ASP A 602 18.47 35.80 -5.67
CA ASP A 602 17.66 36.21 -6.81
C ASP A 602 16.88 37.50 -6.53
N ARG A 603 16.47 37.71 -5.28
CA ARG A 603 15.84 38.96 -4.81
C ARG A 603 16.80 40.14 -4.75
N THR A 604 18.00 39.95 -4.21
CA THR A 604 18.95 41.06 -3.95
C THR A 604 19.95 41.30 -5.08
N GLY A 605 20.14 40.33 -5.97
CA GLY A 605 21.16 40.36 -7.03
C GLY A 605 22.58 40.11 -6.54
N GLU A 606 22.79 39.97 -5.23
CA GLU A 606 24.11 39.70 -4.63
C GLU A 606 24.22 38.26 -4.12
N VAL A 607 25.44 37.74 -4.00
CA VAL A 607 25.66 36.35 -3.52
C VAL A 607 25.69 36.33 -1.99
N PRO A 608 24.69 35.71 -1.32
CA PRO A 608 24.64 35.65 0.13
C PRO A 608 25.66 34.66 0.71
N HIS A 609 26.05 34.90 1.96
CA HIS A 609 26.97 34.06 2.73
C HIS A 609 26.24 33.44 3.93
N ALA A 610 26.27 32.12 4.04
CA ALA A 610 25.75 31.36 5.18
C ALA A 610 26.90 30.89 6.08
N TYR A 611 26.71 31.04 7.38
CA TYR A 611 27.68 30.76 8.43
C TYR A 611 27.15 29.67 9.36
N PHE A 612 27.97 28.64 9.58
CA PHE A 612 27.64 27.45 10.37
C PHE A 612 28.74 27.18 11.40
N ASN A 613 28.41 26.45 12.45
CA ASN A 613 29.39 25.85 13.35
C ASN A 613 29.75 24.43 12.88
N TRP A 614 30.95 23.95 13.17
CA TRP A 614 31.27 22.53 13.04
C TRP A 614 30.37 21.67 13.94
N THR A 615 29.86 20.59 13.36
CA THR A 615 29.15 19.55 14.12
C THR A 615 30.18 18.64 14.77
N GLU A 616 30.30 18.65 16.09
CA GLU A 616 31.21 17.72 16.79
C GLU A 616 30.66 16.29 16.84
N GLY A 617 31.51 15.29 16.59
CA GLY A 617 31.18 13.86 16.66
C GLY A 617 31.66 13.05 15.45
N HIS A 618 31.24 11.78 15.36
CA HIS A 618 31.67 10.87 14.28
C HIS A 618 30.92 11.20 12.96
N PRO A 619 31.61 11.53 11.85
CA PRO A 619 30.98 11.98 10.60
C PRO A 619 29.93 11.03 10.04
N LEU A 620 30.20 9.72 10.07
CA LEU A 620 29.26 8.70 9.60
C LEU A 620 27.94 8.69 10.40
N SER A 621 28.02 9.00 11.70
CA SER A 621 26.84 9.05 12.57
C SER A 621 25.98 10.27 12.25
N HIS A 622 26.60 11.41 11.94
CA HIS A 622 25.91 12.65 11.53
C HIS A 622 25.37 12.58 10.11
N LEU A 623 26.04 11.89 9.19
CA LEU A 623 25.52 11.61 7.85
C LEU A 623 24.30 10.68 7.93
N LEU A 624 24.37 9.61 8.72
CA LEU A 624 23.20 8.76 9.00
C LEU A 624 22.11 9.55 9.69
N ARG A 625 22.46 10.43 10.63
CA ARG A 625 21.50 11.30 11.31
C ARG A 625 20.83 12.26 10.32
N PHE A 626 21.57 12.84 9.40
CA PHE A 626 21.03 13.68 8.34
C PHE A 626 20.10 12.87 7.40
N LEU A 627 20.56 11.72 6.91
CA LEU A 627 19.76 10.86 6.05
C LEU A 627 18.49 10.35 6.73
N VAL A 628 18.51 10.14 8.05
CA VAL A 628 17.38 9.57 8.82
C VAL A 628 16.47 10.66 9.39
N PHE A 629 17.02 11.74 9.92
CA PHE A 629 16.33 12.80 10.67
C PHE A 629 16.23 14.15 9.94
N GLY A 630 16.94 14.34 8.82
CA GLY A 630 17.01 15.62 8.11
C GLY A 630 17.89 16.67 8.80
N ASP A 631 18.60 16.26 9.87
CA ASP A 631 19.48 17.07 10.70
C ASP A 631 20.68 16.21 11.16
N GLY A 632 21.89 16.77 11.15
CA GLY A 632 23.15 16.02 11.29
C GLY A 632 24.33 16.82 10.74
N GLU A 633 24.71 16.58 9.47
CA GLU A 633 25.73 17.41 8.79
C GLU A 633 25.09 18.56 8.00
N VAL A 634 24.71 19.64 8.68
CA VAL A 634 23.97 20.72 8.00
C VAL A 634 24.82 21.47 6.99
N ALA A 635 26.03 21.89 7.37
CA ALA A 635 26.86 22.74 6.51
C ALA A 635 27.41 22.03 5.26
N PRO A 636 28.00 20.81 5.35
CA PRO A 636 28.49 20.08 4.18
C PRO A 636 27.38 19.75 3.19
N VAL A 637 26.22 19.34 3.69
CA VAL A 637 25.05 19.04 2.86
C VAL A 637 24.51 20.31 2.21
N THR A 638 24.36 21.42 2.94
CA THR A 638 23.88 22.68 2.37
C THR A 638 24.77 23.11 1.21
N ARG A 639 26.10 22.98 1.38
CA ARG A 639 27.07 23.27 0.32
C ARG A 639 26.90 22.35 -0.89
N GLU A 640 26.70 21.05 -0.69
CA GLU A 640 26.50 20.09 -1.77
C GLU A 640 25.19 20.32 -2.52
N VAL A 641 24.10 20.63 -1.81
CA VAL A 641 22.80 21.00 -2.39
C VAL A 641 22.94 22.26 -3.25
N LEU A 642 23.59 23.31 -2.73
CA LEU A 642 23.91 24.53 -3.49
C LEU A 642 24.82 24.25 -4.69
N ARG A 643 25.76 23.32 -4.57
CA ARG A 643 26.67 22.93 -5.67
C ARG A 643 25.93 22.29 -6.83
N ARG A 644 24.95 21.44 -6.54
CA ARG A 644 24.11 20.80 -7.57
C ARG A 644 23.10 21.77 -8.17
N ALA A 645 22.52 22.65 -7.37
CA ALA A 645 21.51 23.60 -7.82
C ALA A 645 22.10 24.76 -8.65
N GLU A 646 23.26 25.29 -8.27
CA GLU A 646 23.97 26.34 -9.00
C GLU A 646 25.40 25.90 -9.32
N PRO A 647 25.65 25.33 -10.51
CA PRO A 647 26.99 24.91 -10.92
C PRO A 647 27.98 26.08 -11.04
N ASP A 648 27.53 27.30 -11.33
CA ASP A 648 28.40 28.48 -11.46
C ASP A 648 28.87 28.98 -10.09
N LEU A 649 30.18 28.89 -9.85
CA LEU A 649 30.84 29.35 -8.63
C LEU A 649 30.65 30.85 -8.36
N ARG A 650 30.44 31.67 -9.39
CA ARG A 650 30.26 33.12 -9.23
C ARG A 650 28.87 33.50 -8.75
N ARG A 651 27.88 32.65 -9.00
CA ARG A 651 26.48 32.87 -8.61
C ARG A 651 26.05 32.03 -7.43
N ARG A 652 26.85 31.03 -7.04
CA ARG A 652 26.51 30.12 -5.94
C ARG A 652 26.64 30.82 -4.59
N PRO A 653 25.60 30.80 -3.74
CA PRO A 653 25.70 31.20 -2.34
C PRO A 653 26.87 30.53 -1.62
N ARG A 654 27.57 31.27 -0.76
CA ARG A 654 28.78 30.79 -0.09
C ARG A 654 28.45 30.21 1.28
N VAL A 655 29.07 29.07 1.60
CA VAL A 655 28.94 28.40 2.90
C VAL A 655 30.28 28.47 3.63
N HIS A 656 30.26 28.98 4.85
CA HIS A 656 31.40 29.08 5.76
C HIS A 656 31.12 28.23 7.00
N VAL A 657 32.15 27.56 7.51
CA VAL A 657 32.06 26.73 8.72
C VAL A 657 33.16 27.19 9.67
N GLY A 658 32.74 27.67 10.84
CA GLY A 658 33.57 28.10 11.97
C GLY A 658 33.71 26.99 12.99
#